data_AF-A0A6J7Q6M1-F1
#
_entry.id   AF-A0A6J7Q6M1-F1
#
_cell.length_a   1.000
_cell.length_b   1.000
_cell.length_c   1.000
_cell.angle_alpha   90.00
_cell.angle_beta   90.00
_cell.angle_gamma   90.00
#
_symmetry.space_group_name_H-M   'P 1'
#
loop_
_entity.id
_entity.type
_entity.pdbx_description
1 polymer ?
#
loop_
_entity_poly.entity_id
_entity_poly.type
_entity_poly.pdbx_seq_one_letter_code
_entity_poly.pdbx_strand_id
1 'polypeptide(L)'
;MLGADVVVAELQRLAQGELKDLLRTRSEGDMPARRLLALADDLLDLLANSLEGDAQTLEGLGSDALALVDEAEQDVLCADVVVVEHAGLFLRKNNHAPCPISEPLKHPELPFPLLDRVCTRRCSNANRAWPLHHSNQALARMLSHGCTPTANRIGHGNIRETSAGHNDGMSQGVSGSIFSGHEQVDDEASDRLDSGLRRQIRELGSLLGQTLARREGDDLLALVEEVRHEVRSNPAQAAARLAFVDLPTATRLARAFSIYFDLANIAEQVERSRDVLAQRRSTGGPLQRVAEAAREQGVDAAIVRHLSRTMSVRPVFTAHPTEAARRSVLMKLRRIADLLLDTSLDPAQQQARLAEFVDLLWQTDELRLQQPHVIDEARNALYYLDDLTRGPLLDVLERLAAAFAELGVELPPEARPLSFGSWIGGDRDGNPFVTPEVTADVLAFQREHAIADLLPLVNQLVEDLSISERICPSSPELRASVAADLERLPDLEPRYLRINAEEPVRLKLTIVRKRLQLTRDRAARNGPHQPGRDYANTAQLVDDLLLVRADLLAGGSELAAHGVLDRTLRVAAAIGLPLATLDIREHADKYHDAVGELVDRAAPQGPGYGGLTRAERHALLEGELSSMRPLAPTPPPLEHDEMQTYRTFVSVRDALDRYGPQVVESCIVSMTRGADDILAAVVLAREAGLVDTAAGTSRVGFVPLLEQVDELRSAGEIVDALLSTPIYRRIVASRGDVQEVMLGYSDSNKDAGITTSQWEIHLAQRRLRDVASKHGVRLRLFHGRGGTVGRGGGPTYEAILAQPWGVLDGEIKVTEQGEVISDKYLLPTLARDNLEQMLAAVMDASLLHRTPRSDSDRVGAWDSVMSTASSAAQACYRSLIDDPDLPRYFALSTPVEEFGAMHLGSRPSRRPDTAAGISGLRAIPWVFGWTQSRQVVPGWFGVGTGLAAARAAGHGPALAEMYRTWHFFRNFISNVEMTLAKTDLDVAEQYVHSLVPVELHHFLKQIRAEHAAAVSEVLAITGQASLLAGNPSLARTLEIRDTYLLPLHSLQISLLERVRAGRSRGEEPDDTLARALSVTVNGIATGLRNTG
;
A
#
# COMPACT_ATOMS: atom_id res chain seq x y z
N MET A 1 -13.03 63.20 -37.23
CA MET A 1 -13.77 64.33 -36.61
C MET A 1 -14.38 63.78 -35.33
N LEU A 2 -14.18 64.33 -34.14
CA LEU A 2 -13.43 65.52 -33.64
C LEU A 2 -12.48 64.98 -32.52
N GLY A 3 -11.26 65.45 -32.22
CA GLY A 3 -10.74 66.83 -32.05
C GLY A 3 -10.76 67.19 -30.55
N ALA A 4 -9.69 67.65 -29.87
CA ALA A 4 -8.27 67.89 -30.24
C ALA A 4 -7.37 67.98 -28.97
N ASP A 5 -6.12 68.45 -29.11
CA ASP A 5 -5.15 68.97 -28.10
C ASP A 5 -4.53 67.96 -27.08
N VAL A 6 -3.20 67.71 -26.92
CA VAL A 6 -1.87 68.30 -27.30
C VAL A 6 -1.16 69.14 -26.20
N VAL A 7 0.20 69.06 -26.17
CA VAL A 7 1.20 69.72 -25.27
C VAL A 7 1.39 69.02 -23.89
N VAL A 8 2.54 68.53 -23.40
CA VAL A 8 4.02 68.59 -23.64
C VAL A 8 4.84 69.42 -22.62
N ALA A 9 5.74 68.75 -21.89
CA ALA A 9 7.05 69.22 -21.35
C ALA A 9 7.86 67.94 -21.00
N GLU A 10 9.07 67.66 -21.52
CA GLU A 10 10.39 68.34 -21.37
C GLU A 10 11.03 68.25 -19.96
N LEU A 11 12.34 68.00 -19.77
CA LEU A 11 13.42 67.34 -20.54
C LEU A 11 14.68 67.22 -19.61
N GLN A 12 15.83 66.72 -20.13
CA GLN A 12 17.22 66.79 -19.59
C GLN A 12 17.67 65.73 -18.54
N ARG A 13 18.93 65.23 -18.51
CA ARG A 13 20.01 65.06 -19.52
C ARG A 13 21.16 64.13 -19.04
N LEU A 14 22.04 63.76 -19.97
CA LEU A 14 23.45 63.25 -19.94
C LEU A 14 24.27 63.49 -18.63
N ALA A 15 25.32 62.73 -18.28
CA ALA A 15 26.42 62.05 -19.04
C ALA A 15 26.93 60.80 -18.25
N GLN A 16 27.58 59.74 -18.77
CA GLN A 16 28.71 59.53 -19.71
C GLN A 16 30.14 59.69 -19.10
N GLY A 17 30.98 58.64 -19.24
CA GLY A 17 32.38 58.51 -18.77
C GLY A 17 32.59 57.17 -18.04
N GLU A 18 33.19 56.13 -18.66
CA GLU A 18 34.63 55.85 -18.87
C GLU A 18 35.45 55.55 -17.58
N LEU A 19 36.53 54.73 -17.55
CA LEU A 19 37.07 53.60 -18.35
C LEU A 19 38.46 53.24 -17.74
N LYS A 20 38.71 52.03 -17.21
CA LYS A 20 40.04 51.31 -17.23
C LYS A 20 40.15 50.05 -16.37
N ASP A 21 40.89 49.09 -16.93
CA ASP A 21 41.40 47.86 -16.32
C ASP A 21 42.60 48.11 -15.37
N LEU A 22 42.97 47.11 -14.55
CA LEU A 22 44.24 46.34 -14.72
C LEU A 22 44.54 45.35 -13.56
N LEU A 23 44.97 44.12 -13.95
CA LEU A 23 45.78 43.12 -13.20
C LEU A 23 45.11 42.42 -11.98
N ARG A 24 45.16 41.09 -11.77
CA ARG A 24 46.29 40.10 -11.67
C ARG A 24 47.22 40.35 -10.45
N THR A 25 47.66 39.38 -9.65
CA THR A 25 48.03 37.95 -9.90
C THR A 25 47.96 37.01 -8.68
N ARG A 26 47.77 35.67 -8.92
CA ARG A 26 48.45 34.49 -8.27
C ARG A 26 48.21 34.18 -6.76
N SER A 27 48.39 32.94 -6.25
CA SER A 27 48.75 31.61 -6.82
C SER A 27 48.33 30.44 -5.90
N GLU A 28 48.50 29.18 -6.35
CA GLU A 28 48.05 27.92 -5.71
C GLU A 28 48.78 27.47 -4.41
N GLY A 29 48.22 26.43 -3.75
CA GLY A 29 48.87 25.61 -2.70
C GLY A 29 47.98 24.46 -2.20
N ASP A 30 48.46 23.20 -2.28
CA ASP A 30 47.65 21.96 -2.15
C ASP A 30 47.55 21.32 -0.74
N MET A 31 46.34 20.82 -0.41
CA MET A 31 45.93 19.46 0.07
C MET A 31 46.84 18.60 1.01
N PRO A 32 46.34 17.54 1.72
CA PRO A 32 44.95 17.10 2.00
C PRO A 32 44.64 16.69 3.49
N ALA A 33 43.38 16.34 3.81
CA ALA A 33 42.94 15.03 4.39
C ALA A 33 41.83 15.01 5.47
N ARG A 34 40.97 13.97 5.36
CA ARG A 34 40.01 13.35 6.33
C ARG A 34 38.66 14.03 6.67
N ARG A 35 37.61 13.41 6.09
CA ARG A 35 36.19 13.33 6.48
C ARG A 35 35.86 13.58 7.96
N LEU A 36 34.84 14.41 8.21
CA LEU A 36 33.51 13.99 8.68
C LEU A 36 32.59 15.22 8.91
N LEU A 37 31.48 15.31 8.17
CA LEU A 37 30.23 16.01 8.54
C LEU A 37 29.19 15.77 7.43
N ALA A 38 27.91 15.81 7.78
CA ALA A 38 26.81 15.73 6.80
C ALA A 38 26.57 17.10 6.16
N LEU A 39 26.17 17.11 4.89
CA LEU A 39 25.58 18.28 4.23
C LEU A 39 24.06 18.22 4.39
N ALA A 40 23.46 19.39 4.59
CA ALA A 40 22.03 19.59 4.36
C ALA A 40 21.87 20.20 2.96
N ASP A 41 20.89 19.72 2.20
CA ASP A 41 20.57 20.29 0.89
C ASP A 41 19.62 21.49 1.06
N ASP A 42 20.12 22.69 0.77
CA ASP A 42 19.31 23.91 0.67
C ASP A 42 18.48 23.88 -0.62
N LEU A 43 17.27 23.32 -0.51
CA LEU A 43 16.33 23.16 -1.62
C LEU A 43 15.49 24.44 -1.82
N LEU A 44 16.13 25.55 -2.19
CA LEU A 44 15.45 26.77 -2.69
C LEU A 44 16.45 27.70 -3.42
N ASP A 45 16.47 27.66 -4.76
CA ASP A 45 16.82 28.85 -5.55
C ASP A 45 16.15 28.83 -6.93
N LEU A 46 15.16 29.71 -7.12
CA LEU A 46 14.46 29.94 -8.39
C LEU A 46 14.98 31.24 -8.99
N LEU A 47 15.92 31.16 -9.93
CA LEU A 47 16.34 32.32 -10.72
C LEU A 47 16.25 32.04 -12.22
N ALA A 48 15.51 32.91 -12.90
CA ALA A 48 15.42 32.94 -14.35
C ALA A 48 16.72 33.48 -14.97
N ASN A 49 16.96 33.15 -16.23
CA ASN A 49 17.77 34.00 -17.10
C ASN A 49 17.14 34.13 -18.49
N SER A 50 17.04 35.39 -18.89
CA SER A 50 16.63 35.94 -20.17
C SER A 50 17.25 35.30 -21.41
N LEU A 51 16.45 35.20 -22.46
CA LEU A 51 16.89 35.34 -23.85
C LEU A 51 16.01 36.38 -24.55
N GLU A 52 16.63 37.46 -25.02
CA GLU A 52 16.04 38.49 -25.88
C GLU A 52 17.13 38.93 -26.88
N GLY A 53 16.76 39.16 -28.15
CA GLY A 53 17.70 39.37 -29.29
C GLY A 53 18.28 38.05 -29.83
N ASP A 54 17.99 37.59 -31.05
CA ASP A 54 17.76 38.33 -32.30
C ASP A 54 16.78 37.60 -33.24
N ALA A 55 16.03 38.37 -34.03
CA ALA A 55 15.22 37.86 -35.13
C ALA A 55 15.27 38.82 -36.32
N GLN A 56 15.84 38.37 -37.46
CA GLN A 56 15.73 39.12 -38.72
C GLN A 56 15.72 38.20 -39.96
N THR A 57 14.63 38.33 -40.73
CA THR A 57 14.51 38.01 -42.17
C THR A 57 15.03 36.68 -42.72
N LEU A 58 14.09 35.86 -43.21
CA LEU A 58 14.03 35.59 -44.65
C LEU A 58 12.57 35.33 -45.08
N GLU A 59 12.25 35.65 -46.34
CA GLU A 59 10.90 35.63 -46.90
C GLU A 59 10.71 34.45 -47.88
N GLY A 60 9.45 34.04 -48.08
CA GLY A 60 8.94 33.78 -49.43
C GLY A 60 8.46 32.36 -49.80
N LEU A 61 7.27 32.35 -50.42
CA LEU A 61 6.72 31.33 -51.34
C LEU A 61 6.33 29.94 -50.73
N GLY A 62 5.10 29.42 -50.88
CA GLY A 62 3.84 29.98 -51.41
C GLY A 62 2.95 28.92 -52.12
N SER A 63 1.63 29.17 -52.18
CA SER A 63 0.57 28.43 -52.98
C SER A 63 0.36 26.93 -52.66
N ASP A 64 -0.84 26.32 -52.63
CA ASP A 64 -2.25 26.73 -52.80
C ASP A 64 -3.11 25.90 -51.79
N ALA A 65 -4.29 26.24 -51.25
CA ALA A 65 -5.41 27.16 -51.56
C ALA A 65 -6.66 26.49 -52.21
N LEU A 66 -7.78 26.45 -51.45
CA LEU A 66 -9.23 26.42 -51.76
C LEU A 66 -9.99 25.75 -50.56
N ALA A 67 -10.94 26.34 -49.81
CA ALA A 67 -12.21 27.07 -50.11
C ALA A 67 -13.42 26.09 -50.31
N LEU A 68 -14.64 26.24 -49.76
CA LEU A 68 -15.37 27.26 -48.93
C LEU A 68 -16.36 26.51 -47.99
N VAL A 69 -16.61 26.91 -46.73
CA VAL A 69 -17.56 27.94 -46.18
C VAL A 69 -19.06 27.67 -46.43
N ASP A 70 -19.83 27.48 -45.33
CA ASP A 70 -20.96 28.35 -44.96
C ASP A 70 -21.33 28.19 -43.46
N GLU A 71 -21.94 29.21 -42.85
CA GLU A 71 -22.21 29.31 -41.40
C GLU A 71 -23.72 29.28 -41.06
N ALA A 72 -24.06 28.91 -39.81
CA ALA A 72 -25.35 29.23 -39.19
C ALA A 72 -25.21 29.29 -37.65
N GLU A 73 -25.53 30.45 -37.06
CA GLU A 73 -25.47 30.69 -35.62
C GLU A 73 -26.74 30.20 -34.88
N GLN A 74 -26.60 29.65 -33.66
CA GLN A 74 -27.00 30.35 -32.42
C GLN A 74 -26.88 29.47 -31.16
N ASP A 75 -25.97 29.90 -30.26
CA ASP A 75 -25.99 29.91 -28.79
C ASP A 75 -26.91 28.98 -27.97
N VAL A 76 -26.38 28.43 -26.87
CA VAL A 76 -26.54 29.03 -25.51
C VAL A 76 -25.68 28.30 -24.44
N LEU A 77 -24.73 29.04 -23.87
CA LEU A 77 -24.12 28.93 -22.53
C LEU A 77 -23.49 27.60 -22.03
N CYS A 78 -22.16 27.51 -22.15
CA CYS A 78 -21.32 27.03 -21.05
C CYS A 78 -21.10 28.15 -20.00
N ALA A 79 -20.63 27.80 -18.80
CA ALA A 79 -20.34 28.76 -17.73
C ALA A 79 -18.83 28.85 -17.44
N ASP A 80 -18.18 29.90 -17.93
CA ASP A 80 -16.79 30.22 -17.58
C ASP A 80 -16.68 30.83 -16.17
N VAL A 81 -15.78 30.29 -15.34
CA VAL A 81 -15.45 30.87 -14.03
C VAL A 81 -14.07 31.51 -14.11
N VAL A 82 -14.05 32.83 -14.35
CA VAL A 82 -12.83 33.64 -14.35
C VAL A 82 -12.34 33.85 -12.91
N VAL A 83 -11.07 33.53 -12.65
CA VAL A 83 -10.39 33.81 -11.38
C VAL A 83 -10.08 35.30 -11.29
N VAL A 84 -10.46 35.95 -10.18
CA VAL A 84 -10.26 37.40 -9.96
C VAL A 84 -9.30 37.63 -8.78
N GLU A 85 -8.07 38.06 -9.08
CA GLU A 85 -7.15 38.57 -8.05
C GLU A 85 -7.76 39.75 -7.29
N HIS A 86 -7.51 39.84 -5.99
CA HIS A 86 -7.88 40.99 -5.17
C HIS A 86 -6.68 41.48 -4.35
N ALA A 87 -6.09 42.60 -4.78
CA ALA A 87 -5.17 43.40 -3.99
C ALA A 87 -5.84 44.77 -3.70
N GLY A 88 -6.05 45.11 -2.42
CA GLY A 88 -6.87 46.27 -2.05
C GLY A 88 -6.68 46.75 -0.61
N LEU A 89 -5.55 47.42 -0.34
CA LEU A 89 -5.33 48.18 0.91
C LEU A 89 -6.22 49.43 0.96
N PHE A 90 -6.77 49.75 2.14
CA PHE A 90 -7.31 51.09 2.43
C PHE A 90 -7.08 51.54 3.88
N LEU A 91 -6.94 52.86 4.07
CA LEU A 91 -6.56 53.52 5.33
C LEU A 91 -7.39 54.78 5.60
N ARG A 92 -7.77 55.01 6.88
CA ARG A 92 -8.02 56.32 7.55
C ARG A 92 -8.18 56.06 9.07
N LYS A 93 -7.37 56.65 9.96
CA LYS A 93 -7.41 58.03 10.54
C LYS A 93 -8.62 58.28 11.47
N ASN A 94 -8.50 58.90 12.65
CA ASN A 94 -7.33 59.38 13.43
C ASN A 94 -7.72 59.78 14.88
N ASN A 95 -6.77 59.73 15.84
CA ASN A 95 -6.52 60.67 16.97
C ASN A 95 -5.47 60.04 17.93
N HIS A 96 -4.22 60.53 18.00
CA HIS A 96 -3.70 61.58 18.92
C HIS A 96 -3.58 61.14 20.40
N ALA A 97 -2.45 61.27 21.12
CA ALA A 97 -1.08 61.78 20.81
C ALA A 97 0.00 61.21 21.84
N PRO A 98 1.17 61.82 22.16
CA PRO A 98 2.45 61.48 21.46
C PRO A 98 3.75 61.28 22.31
N CYS A 99 4.72 60.49 21.77
CA CYS A 99 6.21 60.67 21.84
C CYS A 99 6.97 60.60 23.22
N PRO A 100 8.34 60.60 23.25
CA PRO A 100 9.35 59.85 22.44
C PRO A 100 10.62 59.33 23.23
N ILE A 101 11.50 58.53 22.58
CA ILE A 101 13.00 58.45 22.78
C ILE A 101 13.55 57.83 24.11
N SER A 102 14.69 57.11 24.21
CA SER A 102 15.59 56.39 23.26
C SER A 102 16.52 55.38 23.99
N GLU A 103 17.43 54.70 23.26
CA GLU A 103 18.62 53.96 23.78
C GLU A 103 19.77 54.92 24.21
N PRO A 104 21.01 54.46 24.59
CA PRO A 104 21.50 53.18 25.17
C PRO A 104 22.40 53.38 26.44
N LEU A 105 22.93 52.29 27.05
CA LEU A 105 24.34 52.08 27.51
C LEU A 105 24.61 51.32 28.85
N LYS A 106 25.59 50.41 28.73
CA LYS A 106 26.52 49.71 29.67
C LYS A 106 26.67 50.15 31.16
N HIS A 107 26.76 49.12 32.04
CA HIS A 107 27.70 48.86 33.18
C HIS A 107 28.56 50.01 33.78
N PRO A 108 28.81 50.05 35.13
CA PRO A 108 29.70 49.05 35.78
C PRO A 108 29.58 48.76 37.33
N GLU A 109 30.25 47.66 37.73
CA GLU A 109 31.06 47.41 38.97
C GLU A 109 30.47 47.17 40.40
N LEU A 110 31.39 46.74 41.29
CA LEU A 110 31.34 46.01 42.58
C LEU A 110 31.54 46.95 43.81
N PRO A 111 31.57 46.56 45.15
CA PRO A 111 32.09 45.30 45.74
C PRO A 111 31.52 44.75 47.09
N PHE A 112 32.19 43.70 47.63
CA PHE A 112 31.96 42.94 48.89
C PHE A 112 32.53 43.60 50.18
N PRO A 113 32.07 43.18 51.39
CA PRO A 113 32.79 42.20 52.27
C PRO A 113 31.84 41.25 53.07
N LEU A 114 32.19 40.21 53.85
CA LEU A 114 33.26 39.18 54.01
C LEU A 114 33.03 38.45 55.37
N LEU A 115 33.79 37.37 55.66
CA LEU A 115 34.02 36.66 56.96
C LEU A 115 33.25 35.34 57.23
N ASP A 116 33.87 34.24 57.74
CA ASP A 116 35.30 33.85 57.84
C ASP A 116 35.50 32.33 58.17
N ARG A 117 36.71 31.78 57.90
CA ARG A 117 37.38 30.55 58.47
C ARG A 117 36.96 29.12 58.01
N VAL A 118 37.87 28.13 57.86
CA VAL A 118 39.37 28.13 57.86
C VAL A 118 39.97 26.94 57.06
N CYS A 119 41.11 27.22 56.38
CA CYS A 119 42.34 26.41 56.07
C CYS A 119 42.42 24.87 56.30
N THR A 120 43.27 24.07 55.62
CA THR A 120 44.53 24.27 54.83
C THR A 120 44.60 23.36 53.58
N ARG A 121 45.03 23.80 52.38
CA ARG A 121 46.41 23.83 51.79
C ARG A 121 47.13 22.46 51.69
N ARG A 122 47.91 22.12 50.63
CA ARG A 122 48.62 22.97 49.62
C ARG A 122 49.13 22.20 48.35
N CYS A 123 49.14 22.87 47.18
CA CYS A 123 50.07 22.74 46.02
C CYS A 123 50.25 21.40 45.26
N SER A 124 50.64 21.35 43.97
CA SER A 124 50.86 22.40 42.94
C SER A 124 50.90 21.83 41.49
N ASN A 125 50.65 22.70 40.51
CA ASN A 125 50.63 22.41 39.05
C ASN A 125 51.98 21.93 38.47
N ALA A 126 51.93 21.12 37.38
CA ALA A 126 52.88 21.22 36.25
C ALA A 126 52.28 20.70 34.92
N ASN A 127 52.30 21.58 33.93
CA ASN A 127 51.69 21.53 32.60
C ASN A 127 52.58 20.82 31.54
N ARG A 128 52.03 20.55 30.34
CA ARG A 128 52.68 20.37 29.00
C ARG A 128 53.12 18.99 28.45
N ALA A 129 52.39 18.60 27.39
CA ALA A 129 52.84 18.47 25.98
C ALA A 129 53.42 17.15 25.38
N TRP A 130 53.04 17.01 24.10
CA TRP A 130 53.45 16.15 22.96
C TRP A 130 54.97 16.21 22.60
N PRO A 131 55.56 15.37 21.69
CA PRO A 131 54.93 14.89 20.43
C PRO A 131 55.31 13.52 19.77
N LEU A 132 54.48 13.18 18.77
CA LEU A 132 54.69 12.51 17.46
C LEU A 132 56.01 11.78 17.09
N HIS A 133 55.85 10.62 16.40
CA HIS A 133 56.53 10.11 15.17
C HIS A 133 56.69 8.56 15.20
N HIS A 134 56.74 7.78 14.10
CA HIS A 134 56.28 7.91 12.70
C HIS A 134 56.31 6.49 12.04
N SER A 135 55.70 6.35 10.84
CA SER A 135 56.03 5.32 9.83
C SER A 135 55.78 3.82 10.12
N ASN A 136 55.89 2.89 9.16
CA ASN A 136 55.30 2.82 7.79
C ASN A 136 55.58 1.41 7.21
N GLN A 137 54.70 0.85 6.35
CA GLN A 137 54.96 -0.31 5.46
C GLN A 137 55.40 -1.65 6.14
N ALA A 138 55.63 -2.77 5.44
CA ALA A 138 54.83 -3.48 4.42
C ALA A 138 55.43 -4.91 4.19
N LEU A 139 54.70 -5.80 3.52
CA LEU A 139 55.11 -7.15 3.05
C LEU A 139 55.46 -8.20 4.15
N ALA A 140 55.56 -9.50 3.88
CA ALA A 140 54.79 -10.43 3.02
C ALA A 140 55.32 -11.87 3.23
N ARG A 141 54.65 -12.88 2.63
CA ARG A 141 55.14 -14.26 2.33
C ARG A 141 55.33 -15.22 3.52
N MET A 142 55.35 -16.55 3.35
CA MET A 142 54.66 -17.49 2.41
C MET A 142 54.99 -18.95 2.84
N LEU A 143 54.27 -19.94 2.29
CA LEU A 143 54.63 -21.38 2.20
C LEU A 143 54.63 -22.25 3.49
N SER A 144 53.50 -22.92 3.71
CA SER A 144 53.29 -24.40 3.63
C SER A 144 54.44 -25.42 3.82
N HIS A 145 54.02 -26.65 4.21
CA HIS A 145 54.74 -27.94 4.41
C HIS A 145 55.27 -28.17 5.84
N GLY A 146 55.06 -29.32 6.49
CA GLY A 146 54.19 -30.46 6.13
C GLY A 146 54.37 -31.71 7.01
N CYS A 147 53.50 -32.71 6.79
CA CYS A 147 53.55 -34.12 7.25
C CYS A 147 53.29 -34.50 8.73
N THR A 148 52.39 -35.48 8.86
CA THR A 148 52.05 -36.42 9.96
C THR A 148 53.11 -37.57 10.07
N PRO A 149 53.03 -38.67 10.90
CA PRO A 149 51.85 -39.27 11.59
C PRO A 149 52.04 -40.06 12.93
N THR A 150 50.96 -40.74 13.37
CA THR A 150 50.85 -42.02 14.16
C THR A 150 51.18 -42.13 15.67
N ALA A 151 50.10 -42.13 16.48
CA ALA A 151 49.62 -43.17 17.44
C ALA A 151 50.55 -44.06 18.32
N ASN A 152 50.24 -44.16 19.64
CA ASN A 152 49.96 -45.43 20.37
C ASN A 152 49.63 -45.30 21.89
N ARG A 153 48.63 -46.09 22.38
CA ARG A 153 48.56 -46.82 23.70
C ARG A 153 48.58 -46.02 25.05
N ILE A 154 48.19 -46.54 26.24
CA ILE A 154 47.35 -47.65 26.77
C ILE A 154 46.98 -47.33 28.24
N GLY A 155 45.87 -47.86 28.80
CA GLY A 155 45.63 -47.90 30.27
C GLY A 155 44.40 -48.70 30.69
N HIS A 156 44.51 -49.59 31.69
CA HIS A 156 43.43 -50.45 32.22
C HIS A 156 43.09 -50.14 33.70
N GLY A 157 41.86 -50.47 34.14
CA GLY A 157 41.43 -50.45 35.55
C GLY A 157 40.12 -51.22 35.79
N ASN A 158 39.94 -51.85 36.97
CA ASN A 158 38.88 -52.81 37.33
C ASN A 158 38.68 -52.75 38.89
N ILE A 159 37.76 -53.41 39.63
CA ILE A 159 36.90 -54.60 39.46
C ILE A 159 35.48 -54.33 40.05
N ARG A 160 34.57 -55.33 39.99
CA ARG A 160 33.30 -55.46 40.75
C ARG A 160 33.54 -55.49 42.29
N GLU A 161 32.57 -55.37 43.20
CA GLU A 161 31.57 -56.38 43.65
C GLU A 161 30.57 -55.74 44.66
N THR A 162 29.23 -55.79 44.51
CA THR A 162 28.20 -56.82 44.90
C THR A 162 27.89 -57.04 46.39
N SER A 163 26.67 -56.67 46.82
CA SER A 163 25.76 -57.27 47.85
C SER A 163 24.86 -56.20 48.51
N ALA A 164 23.80 -56.48 49.28
CA ALA A 164 22.63 -57.36 49.11
C ALA A 164 21.63 -57.05 50.26
N GLY A 165 20.32 -56.89 50.00
CA GLY A 165 19.32 -56.55 51.03
C GLY A 165 17.87 -56.70 50.53
N HIS A 166 16.89 -56.85 51.43
CA HIS A 166 15.49 -57.21 51.10
C HIS A 166 14.47 -56.05 51.23
N ASN A 167 13.31 -56.26 50.58
CA ASN A 167 11.96 -55.68 50.79
C ASN A 167 11.78 -54.74 52.00
N ASP A 168 11.11 -53.58 51.92
CA ASP A 168 9.78 -53.31 51.35
C ASP A 168 9.65 -51.84 50.86
N GLY A 169 8.68 -51.53 49.99
CA GLY A 169 8.39 -50.13 49.63
C GLY A 169 7.32 -49.93 48.55
N MET A 170 6.41 -48.96 48.75
CA MET A 170 5.38 -48.58 47.77
C MET A 170 5.96 -47.86 46.55
N SER A 171 5.30 -48.00 45.40
CA SER A 171 5.62 -47.24 44.19
C SER A 171 5.22 -45.77 44.28
N GLN A 172 6.19 -44.87 44.39
CA GLN A 172 6.05 -43.46 44.00
C GLN A 172 7.05 -43.14 42.89
N GLY A 173 6.56 -42.73 41.72
CA GLY A 173 7.39 -42.20 40.65
C GLY A 173 7.69 -40.71 40.90
N VAL A 174 8.97 -40.35 40.98
CA VAL A 174 9.40 -38.96 41.20
C VAL A 174 9.57 -38.23 39.86
N SER A 175 9.11 -36.98 39.81
CA SER A 175 9.22 -36.09 38.65
C SER A 175 10.67 -35.69 38.35
N GLY A 176 10.99 -35.49 37.07
CA GLY A 176 12.25 -34.90 36.58
C GLY A 176 11.96 -33.79 35.58
N SER A 177 12.09 -32.53 36.00
CA SER A 177 11.68 -31.35 35.23
C SER A 177 12.80 -30.80 34.33
N ILE A 178 12.58 -30.78 33.00
CA ILE A 178 13.39 -30.00 32.04
C ILE A 178 12.48 -29.36 30.97
N PHE A 179 11.48 -28.58 31.41
CA PHE A 179 10.71 -27.65 30.58
C PHE A 179 10.09 -26.56 31.48
N SER A 180 10.83 -25.47 31.69
CA SER A 180 10.36 -24.28 32.45
C SER A 180 11.20 -23.02 32.15
N GLY A 181 11.85 -22.95 30.99
CA GLY A 181 12.89 -21.95 30.68
C GLY A 181 12.59 -20.99 29.53
N HIS A 182 11.44 -21.13 28.85
CA HIS A 182 11.04 -20.24 27.75
C HIS A 182 9.94 -19.24 28.15
N GLU A 183 8.85 -19.70 28.76
CA GLU A 183 7.70 -18.84 29.11
C GLU A 183 8.08 -17.62 29.96
N GLN A 184 8.98 -17.78 30.95
CA GLN A 184 9.43 -16.66 31.79
C GLN A 184 10.26 -15.61 31.05
N VAL A 185 10.88 -15.94 29.92
CA VAL A 185 11.66 -14.98 29.12
C VAL A 185 10.74 -14.11 28.28
N ASP A 186 9.67 -14.70 27.74
CA ASP A 186 8.67 -13.98 26.95
C ASP A 186 7.77 -13.08 27.84
N ASP A 187 7.41 -13.54 29.06
CA ASP A 187 6.70 -12.70 30.04
C ASP A 187 7.54 -11.49 30.51
N GLU A 188 8.82 -11.69 30.88
CA GLU A 188 9.70 -10.57 31.24
C GLU A 188 10.01 -9.64 30.07
N ALA A 189 9.99 -10.13 28.82
CA ALA A 189 10.06 -9.27 27.65
C ALA A 189 8.75 -8.46 27.47
N SER A 190 7.60 -9.12 27.52
CA SER A 190 6.26 -8.55 27.35
C SER A 190 6.00 -7.37 28.29
N ASP A 191 6.24 -7.54 29.60
CA ASP A 191 5.99 -6.48 30.59
C ASP A 191 7.00 -5.32 30.48
N ARG A 192 8.21 -5.57 29.95
CA ARG A 192 9.20 -4.51 29.63
C ARG A 192 8.82 -3.76 28.35
N LEU A 193 8.31 -4.44 27.32
CA LEU A 193 7.84 -3.86 26.04
C LEU A 193 6.60 -2.97 26.24
N ASP A 194 5.63 -3.43 27.02
CA ASP A 194 4.48 -2.61 27.43
C ASP A 194 4.94 -1.36 28.20
N SER A 195 6.02 -1.45 29.00
CA SER A 195 6.67 -0.27 29.62
C SER A 195 7.38 0.66 28.62
N GLY A 196 7.74 0.18 27.42
CA GLY A 196 8.29 0.97 26.32
C GLY A 196 7.20 1.78 25.62
N LEU A 197 6.22 1.08 25.05
CA LEU A 197 5.09 1.67 24.34
C LEU A 197 4.30 2.67 25.21
N ARG A 198 3.95 2.30 26.45
CA ARG A 198 3.22 3.19 27.39
C ARG A 198 3.97 4.49 27.70
N ARG A 199 5.31 4.47 27.65
CA ARG A 199 6.16 5.64 27.89
C ARG A 199 6.10 6.61 26.72
N GLN A 200 6.22 6.11 25.49
CA GLN A 200 6.15 6.93 24.27
C GLN A 200 4.74 7.51 24.07
N ILE A 201 3.68 6.72 24.28
CA ILE A 201 2.29 7.23 24.23
C ILE A 201 2.07 8.33 25.28
N ARG A 202 2.64 8.19 26.49
CA ARG A 202 2.57 9.22 27.54
C ARG A 202 3.37 10.48 27.19
N GLU A 203 4.53 10.34 26.57
CA GLU A 203 5.36 11.44 26.12
C GLU A 203 4.67 12.24 25.01
N LEU A 204 4.24 11.59 23.92
CA LEU A 204 3.52 12.23 22.83
C LEU A 204 2.20 12.85 23.31
N GLY A 205 1.47 12.17 24.20
CA GLY A 205 0.27 12.72 24.86
C GLY A 205 0.56 13.95 25.73
N SER A 206 1.71 14.01 26.40
CA SER A 206 2.13 15.20 27.14
C SER A 206 2.50 16.36 26.21
N LEU A 207 3.18 16.09 25.08
CA LEU A 207 3.48 17.09 24.07
C LEU A 207 2.21 17.62 23.39
N LEU A 208 1.21 16.77 23.18
CA LEU A 208 -0.12 17.18 22.71
C LEU A 208 -0.82 18.07 23.75
N GLY A 209 -0.85 17.67 25.03
CA GLY A 209 -1.43 18.49 26.09
C GLY A 209 -0.77 19.87 26.23
N GLN A 210 0.56 19.93 26.17
CA GLN A 210 1.33 21.18 26.14
C GLN A 210 1.01 22.03 24.90
N THR A 211 0.69 21.41 23.76
CA THR A 211 0.26 22.08 22.53
C THR A 211 -1.14 22.68 22.69
N LEU A 212 -2.10 21.91 23.23
CA LEU A 212 -3.46 22.38 23.49
C LEU A 212 -3.47 23.59 24.43
N ALA A 213 -2.77 23.51 25.57
CA ALA A 213 -2.63 24.62 26.51
C ALA A 213 -2.02 25.89 25.86
N ARG A 214 -0.99 25.72 25.03
CA ARG A 214 -0.30 26.82 24.32
C ARG A 214 -1.15 27.47 23.21
N ARG A 215 -2.06 26.73 22.59
CA ARG A 215 -2.78 27.13 21.37
C ARG A 215 -4.24 27.53 21.61
N GLU A 216 -4.93 26.80 22.49
CA GLU A 216 -6.36 26.95 22.77
C GLU A 216 -6.64 27.38 24.21
N GLY A 217 -5.64 27.34 25.09
CA GLY A 217 -5.73 27.67 26.52
C GLY A 217 -5.87 26.45 27.42
N ASP A 218 -5.57 26.64 28.72
CA ASP A 218 -5.62 25.57 29.73
C ASP A 218 -7.03 24.96 29.89
N ASP A 219 -8.09 25.75 29.65
CA ASP A 219 -9.48 25.32 29.75
C ASP A 219 -9.82 24.14 28.81
N LEU A 220 -9.27 24.11 27.59
CA LEU A 220 -9.50 22.98 26.68
C LEU A 220 -8.76 21.72 27.15
N LEU A 221 -7.54 21.87 27.69
CA LEU A 221 -6.79 20.75 28.25
C LEU A 221 -7.50 20.18 29.49
N ALA A 222 -8.01 21.05 30.36
CA ALA A 222 -8.82 20.64 31.51
C ALA A 222 -10.07 19.87 31.05
N LEU A 223 -10.81 20.38 30.04
CA LEU A 223 -11.98 19.69 29.51
C LEU A 223 -11.65 18.33 28.88
N VAL A 224 -10.51 18.18 28.19
CA VAL A 224 -10.03 16.88 27.67
C VAL A 224 -9.74 15.91 28.81
N GLU A 225 -9.02 16.32 29.87
CA GLU A 225 -8.72 15.43 31.00
C GLU A 225 -9.95 15.10 31.84
N GLU A 226 -10.89 16.05 32.02
CA GLU A 226 -12.16 15.80 32.69
C GLU A 226 -13.01 14.79 31.92
N VAL A 227 -13.19 14.95 30.60
CA VAL A 227 -13.93 13.98 29.77
C VAL A 227 -13.25 12.61 29.80
N ARG A 228 -11.91 12.54 29.77
CA ARG A 228 -11.14 11.28 29.94
C ARG A 228 -11.32 10.64 31.31
N HIS A 229 -11.65 11.41 32.35
CA HIS A 229 -11.91 10.91 33.70
C HIS A 229 -13.38 10.49 33.87
N GLU A 230 -14.34 11.31 33.40
CA GLU A 230 -15.77 11.01 33.45
C GLU A 230 -16.10 9.75 32.64
N VAL A 231 -15.54 9.58 31.45
CA VAL A 231 -15.73 8.35 30.65
C VAL A 231 -15.26 7.08 31.37
N ARG A 232 -14.25 7.16 32.25
CA ARG A 232 -13.75 6.01 33.02
C ARG A 232 -14.52 5.72 34.32
N SER A 233 -15.31 6.69 34.79
CA SER A 233 -15.93 6.64 36.13
C SER A 233 -17.45 6.66 36.09
N ASN A 234 -18.03 7.37 35.12
CA ASN A 234 -19.46 7.51 34.87
C ASN A 234 -19.72 7.87 33.38
N PRO A 235 -19.71 6.88 32.46
CA PRO A 235 -19.92 7.13 31.02
C PRO A 235 -21.20 7.92 30.71
N ALA A 236 -22.29 7.68 31.45
CA ALA A 236 -23.56 8.38 31.27
C ALA A 236 -23.47 9.89 31.58
N GLN A 237 -22.64 10.28 32.55
CA GLN A 237 -22.36 11.69 32.84
C GLN A 237 -21.52 12.34 31.75
N ALA A 238 -20.51 11.64 31.23
CA ALA A 238 -19.72 12.11 30.09
C ALA A 238 -20.60 12.32 28.84
N ALA A 239 -21.46 11.35 28.51
CA ALA A 239 -22.39 11.45 27.40
C ALA A 239 -23.38 12.62 27.58
N ALA A 240 -24.00 12.74 28.77
CA ALA A 240 -24.90 13.85 29.09
C ALA A 240 -24.23 15.23 29.03
N ARG A 241 -22.93 15.31 29.37
CA ARG A 241 -22.12 16.53 29.23
C ARG A 241 -21.84 16.86 27.77
N LEU A 242 -21.33 15.89 27.02
CA LEU A 242 -20.98 16.03 25.60
C LEU A 242 -22.19 16.36 24.71
N ALA A 243 -23.38 15.90 25.08
CA ALA A 243 -24.64 16.18 24.39
C ALA A 243 -24.95 17.69 24.24
N PHE A 244 -24.52 18.53 25.19
CA PHE A 244 -24.82 19.97 25.21
C PHE A 244 -23.64 20.88 24.81
N VAL A 245 -22.51 20.31 24.37
CA VAL A 245 -21.32 21.09 23.98
C VAL A 245 -21.57 21.86 22.66
N ASP A 246 -21.05 23.08 22.56
CA ASP A 246 -21.12 23.92 21.37
C ASP A 246 -20.28 23.35 20.21
N LEU A 247 -20.62 23.68 18.95
CA LEU A 247 -19.94 23.08 17.79
C LEU A 247 -18.42 23.38 17.72
N PRO A 248 -17.93 24.61 18.00
CA PRO A 248 -16.48 24.86 18.11
C PRO A 248 -15.76 23.98 19.14
N THR A 249 -16.29 23.86 20.37
CA THR A 249 -15.68 23.03 21.42
C THR A 249 -15.81 21.54 21.13
N ALA A 250 -16.96 21.08 20.64
CA ALA A 250 -17.18 19.70 20.21
C ALA A 250 -16.20 19.29 19.09
N THR A 251 -15.98 20.19 18.12
CA THR A 251 -14.96 20.00 17.07
C THR A 251 -13.58 19.87 17.69
N ARG A 252 -13.13 20.85 18.50
CA ARG A 252 -11.81 20.84 19.17
C ARG A 252 -11.55 19.57 19.97
N LEU A 253 -12.54 19.10 20.74
CA LEU A 253 -12.44 17.84 21.48
C LEU A 253 -12.25 16.65 20.53
N ALA A 254 -13.05 16.56 19.46
CA ALA A 254 -12.91 15.50 18.47
C ALA A 254 -11.53 15.52 17.78
N ARG A 255 -10.99 16.71 17.45
CA ARG A 255 -9.63 16.87 16.92
C ARG A 255 -8.58 16.34 17.91
N ALA A 256 -8.70 16.70 19.18
CA ALA A 256 -7.74 16.31 20.23
C ALA A 256 -7.72 14.79 20.45
N PHE A 257 -8.89 14.14 20.45
CA PHE A 257 -8.97 12.68 20.51
C PHE A 257 -8.47 12.00 19.23
N SER A 258 -8.79 12.52 18.03
CA SER A 258 -8.25 11.99 16.77
C SER A 258 -6.71 12.03 16.73
N ILE A 259 -6.12 13.18 17.04
CA ILE A 259 -4.67 13.37 17.05
C ILE A 259 -4.00 12.53 18.16
N TYR A 260 -4.67 12.31 19.30
CA TYR A 260 -4.19 11.34 20.29
C TYR A 260 -4.12 9.91 19.72
N PHE A 261 -5.12 9.48 18.95
CA PHE A 261 -5.06 8.18 18.28
C PHE A 261 -3.99 8.11 17.20
N ASP A 262 -3.78 9.16 16.40
CA ASP A 262 -2.69 9.23 15.42
C ASP A 262 -1.31 9.08 16.10
N LEU A 263 -1.11 9.76 17.24
CA LEU A 263 0.12 9.69 18.04
C LEU A 263 0.30 8.34 18.77
N ALA A 264 -0.79 7.71 19.22
CA ALA A 264 -0.74 6.37 19.80
C ALA A 264 -0.44 5.31 18.72
N ASN A 265 -1.04 5.45 17.54
CA ASN A 265 -0.84 4.55 16.40
C ASN A 265 0.60 4.57 15.91
N ILE A 266 1.21 5.75 15.77
CA ILE A 266 2.60 5.84 15.27
C ILE A 266 3.63 5.34 16.31
N ALA A 267 3.36 5.50 17.61
CA ALA A 267 4.20 4.92 18.66
C ALA A 267 4.15 3.38 18.65
N GLU A 268 2.98 2.79 18.42
CA GLU A 268 2.82 1.33 18.28
C GLU A 268 3.53 0.78 17.04
N GLN A 269 3.47 1.49 15.90
CA GLN A 269 4.22 1.11 14.69
C GLN A 269 5.75 1.20 14.89
N VAL A 270 6.22 2.19 15.66
CA VAL A 270 7.64 2.30 16.06
C VAL A 270 8.07 1.13 16.96
N GLU A 271 7.25 0.72 17.93
CA GLU A 271 7.59 -0.44 18.78
C GLU A 271 7.54 -1.76 17.99
N ARG A 272 6.52 -1.99 17.16
CA ARG A 272 6.48 -3.13 16.21
C ARG A 272 7.70 -3.18 15.28
N SER A 273 8.20 -2.02 14.83
CA SER A 273 9.44 -1.92 14.05
C SER A 273 10.67 -2.37 14.87
N ARG A 274 10.72 -2.09 16.18
CA ARG A 274 11.78 -2.58 17.07
C ARG A 274 11.65 -4.09 17.34
N ASP A 275 10.43 -4.59 17.54
CA ASP A 275 10.15 -6.01 17.75
C ASP A 275 10.56 -6.87 16.55
N VAL A 276 10.18 -6.47 15.33
CA VAL A 276 10.62 -7.10 14.08
C VAL A 276 12.16 -7.14 13.98
N LEU A 277 12.84 -6.05 14.36
CA LEU A 277 14.31 -6.01 14.38
C LEU A 277 14.93 -6.86 15.49
N ALA A 278 14.24 -7.06 16.62
CA ALA A 278 14.69 -7.94 17.70
C ALA A 278 14.49 -9.42 17.33
N GLN A 279 13.29 -9.80 16.87
CA GLN A 279 12.96 -11.15 16.41
C GLN A 279 13.86 -11.59 15.26
N ARG A 280 14.12 -10.72 14.28
CA ARG A 280 15.05 -11.03 13.17
C ARG A 280 16.49 -11.28 13.64
N ARG A 281 16.92 -10.69 14.78
CA ARG A 281 18.25 -10.94 15.39
C ARG A 281 18.32 -12.25 16.17
N SER A 282 17.21 -12.74 16.72
CA SER A 282 17.15 -13.97 17.52
C SER A 282 16.77 -15.22 16.70
N THR A 283 15.90 -15.08 15.68
CA THR A 283 15.32 -16.21 14.93
C THR A 283 15.48 -16.12 13.40
N GLY A 284 16.25 -15.16 12.88
CA GLY A 284 16.44 -14.98 11.45
C GLY A 284 15.23 -14.34 10.73
N GLY A 285 15.33 -14.19 9.40
CA GLY A 285 14.24 -13.64 8.57
C GLY A 285 13.23 -14.71 8.14
N PRO A 286 11.95 -14.35 7.84
CA PRO A 286 10.98 -15.28 7.27
C PRO A 286 11.49 -16.07 6.06
N LEU A 287 12.16 -15.42 5.09
CA LEU A 287 12.73 -16.09 3.91
C LEU A 287 13.80 -17.13 4.26
N GLN A 288 14.68 -16.80 5.22
CA GLN A 288 15.72 -17.71 5.70
C GLN A 288 15.10 -18.95 6.35
N ARG A 289 14.11 -18.78 7.24
CA ARG A 289 13.42 -19.91 7.89
C ARG A 289 12.73 -20.85 6.89
N VAL A 290 12.23 -20.32 5.78
CA VAL A 290 11.65 -21.12 4.68
C VAL A 290 12.73 -21.86 3.89
N ALA A 291 13.87 -21.24 3.59
CA ALA A 291 14.99 -21.91 2.95
C ALA A 291 15.59 -23.02 3.84
N GLU A 292 15.75 -22.77 5.13
CA GLU A 292 16.18 -23.76 6.12
C GLU A 292 15.23 -24.97 6.16
N ALA A 293 13.92 -24.73 6.27
CA ALA A 293 12.90 -25.79 6.29
C ALA A 293 12.82 -26.57 4.97
N ALA A 294 12.96 -25.91 3.81
CA ALA A 294 12.95 -26.56 2.51
C ALA A 294 14.20 -27.42 2.26
N ARG A 295 15.36 -26.97 2.77
CA ARG A 295 16.60 -27.76 2.78
C ARG A 295 16.48 -28.97 3.70
N GLU A 296 15.89 -28.82 4.89
CA GLU A 296 15.67 -29.92 5.84
C GLU A 296 14.69 -30.98 5.34
N GLN A 297 13.65 -30.57 4.60
CA GLN A 297 12.73 -31.49 3.92
C GLN A 297 13.30 -32.10 2.63
N GLY A 298 14.49 -31.67 2.18
CA GLY A 298 15.16 -32.21 0.99
C GLY A 298 14.43 -31.89 -0.32
N VAL A 299 13.84 -30.71 -0.45
CA VAL A 299 13.11 -30.28 -1.65
C VAL A 299 14.02 -30.31 -2.89
N ASP A 300 13.54 -30.94 -3.96
CA ASP A 300 14.30 -31.09 -5.21
C ASP A 300 14.64 -29.72 -5.83
N ALA A 301 15.93 -29.51 -6.14
CA ALA A 301 16.43 -28.32 -6.81
C ALA A 301 15.78 -28.08 -8.19
N ALA A 302 15.16 -29.08 -8.82
CA ALA A 302 14.30 -28.89 -9.99
C ALA A 302 13.04 -28.08 -9.68
N ILE A 303 12.41 -28.28 -8.51
CA ILE A 303 11.25 -27.50 -8.04
C ILE A 303 11.70 -26.08 -7.70
N VAL A 304 12.81 -25.94 -6.97
CA VAL A 304 13.38 -24.61 -6.62
C VAL A 304 13.74 -23.81 -7.88
N ARG A 305 14.30 -24.45 -8.91
CA ARG A 305 14.62 -23.84 -10.22
C ARG A 305 13.40 -23.60 -11.12
N HIS A 306 12.28 -24.25 -10.85
CA HIS A 306 11.00 -23.87 -11.46
C HIS A 306 10.52 -22.58 -10.79
N LEU A 307 10.42 -22.57 -9.46
CA LEU A 307 9.96 -21.42 -8.67
C LEU A 307 10.82 -20.16 -8.92
N SER A 308 12.15 -20.26 -9.02
CA SER A 308 13.01 -19.09 -9.32
C SER A 308 12.77 -18.45 -10.70
N ARG A 309 11.93 -19.07 -11.54
CA ARG A 309 11.50 -18.57 -12.87
C ARG A 309 10.02 -18.22 -12.94
N THR A 310 9.16 -18.86 -12.15
CA THR A 310 7.71 -18.68 -12.17
C THR A 310 7.14 -17.87 -11.00
N MET A 311 7.92 -17.66 -9.93
CA MET A 311 7.48 -16.83 -8.80
C MET A 311 7.11 -15.42 -9.30
N SER A 312 5.92 -14.95 -8.94
CA SER A 312 5.48 -13.58 -9.20
C SER A 312 4.46 -13.14 -8.16
N VAL A 313 4.94 -12.40 -7.16
CA VAL A 313 4.14 -11.79 -6.11
C VAL A 313 3.86 -10.35 -6.49
N ARG A 314 2.58 -9.95 -6.46
CA ARG A 314 2.16 -8.58 -6.79
C ARG A 314 1.14 -8.04 -5.79
N PRO A 315 1.57 -7.28 -4.76
CA PRO A 315 0.67 -6.35 -4.06
C PRO A 315 0.15 -5.30 -5.06
N VAL A 316 -1.17 -5.10 -5.06
CA VAL A 316 -1.90 -4.18 -5.94
C VAL A 316 -2.50 -3.06 -5.10
N PHE A 317 -1.95 -1.86 -5.23
CA PHE A 317 -2.32 -0.68 -4.45
C PHE A 317 -3.67 -0.11 -4.92
N THR A 318 -4.54 0.19 -3.97
CA THR A 318 -5.88 0.76 -4.23
C THR A 318 -6.02 2.19 -3.69
N ALA A 319 -6.92 2.97 -4.29
CA ALA A 319 -7.27 4.30 -3.78
C ALA A 319 -7.84 4.18 -2.36
N HIS A 320 -7.40 5.05 -1.45
CA HIS A 320 -7.77 4.93 -0.05
C HIS A 320 -9.14 5.58 0.22
N PRO A 321 -10.19 4.82 0.60
CA PRO A 321 -11.57 5.32 0.59
C PRO A 321 -12.14 5.55 2.01
N THR A 322 -11.27 5.69 3.02
CA THR A 322 -11.64 5.75 4.44
C THR A 322 -10.65 6.55 5.31
N GLU A 323 -9.39 6.77 4.91
CA GLU A 323 -8.59 7.87 5.48
C GLU A 323 -9.21 9.17 4.95
N ALA A 324 -9.89 9.94 5.81
CA ALA A 324 -10.11 11.36 5.55
C ALA A 324 -8.79 12.14 5.72
N ALA A 325 -7.87 11.58 6.53
CA ALA A 325 -6.50 12.05 6.71
C ALA A 325 -5.82 12.43 5.38
N ARG A 326 -5.09 13.55 5.43
CA ARG A 326 -4.32 14.09 4.30
C ARG A 326 -2.88 13.60 4.36
N ARG A 327 -2.22 13.53 3.19
CA ARG A 327 -0.76 13.31 3.08
C ARG A 327 0.06 14.22 4.00
N SER A 328 -0.39 15.46 4.22
CA SER A 328 0.23 16.43 5.14
C SER A 328 0.19 16.04 6.63
N VAL A 329 -0.71 15.14 7.03
CA VAL A 329 -0.74 14.49 8.36
C VAL A 329 0.22 13.30 8.35
N LEU A 330 0.07 12.38 7.39
CA LEU A 330 0.91 11.18 7.24
C LEU A 330 2.41 11.50 7.22
N MET A 331 2.84 12.55 6.52
CA MET A 331 4.23 13.01 6.51
C MET A 331 4.73 13.52 7.87
N LYS A 332 3.86 14.10 8.71
CA LYS A 332 4.22 14.51 10.08
C LYS A 332 4.30 13.31 11.01
N LEU A 333 3.38 12.36 10.91
CA LEU A 333 3.43 11.10 11.63
C LEU A 333 4.70 10.32 11.26
N ARG A 334 5.02 10.21 9.97
CA ARG A 334 6.29 9.61 9.54
C ARG A 334 7.51 10.31 10.15
N ARG A 335 7.53 11.64 10.15
CA ARG A 335 8.64 12.40 10.74
C ARG A 335 8.75 12.23 12.27
N ILE A 336 7.62 12.07 12.96
CA ILE A 336 7.57 11.69 14.37
C ILE A 336 8.15 10.28 14.56
N ALA A 337 7.81 9.32 13.70
CA ALA A 337 8.39 7.97 13.76
C ALA A 337 9.89 7.95 13.50
N ASP A 338 10.38 8.68 12.48
CA ASP A 338 11.81 8.83 12.21
C ASP A 338 12.54 9.37 13.46
N LEU A 339 11.99 10.41 14.10
CA LEU A 339 12.53 10.97 15.35
C LEU A 339 12.52 9.99 16.53
N LEU A 340 11.50 9.13 16.65
CA LEU A 340 11.41 8.10 17.70
C LEU A 340 12.30 6.87 17.42
N LEU A 341 12.78 6.70 16.18
CA LEU A 341 13.71 5.65 15.77
C LEU A 341 15.17 6.13 15.74
N ASP A 342 15.41 7.43 15.63
CA ASP A 342 16.75 8.03 15.62
C ASP A 342 17.42 7.95 17.01
N THR A 343 18.39 7.04 17.15
CA THR A 343 19.20 6.86 18.36
C THR A 343 20.47 7.71 18.39
N SER A 344 20.63 8.67 17.45
CA SER A 344 21.80 9.55 17.38
C SER A 344 21.57 10.93 18.03
N LEU A 345 20.31 11.31 18.23
CA LEU A 345 19.92 12.56 18.89
C LEU A 345 20.08 12.48 20.41
N ASP A 346 20.42 13.60 21.04
CA ASP A 346 20.27 13.77 22.48
C ASP A 346 18.78 13.82 22.87
N PRO A 347 18.34 13.20 23.98
CA PRO A 347 16.92 13.16 24.36
C PRO A 347 16.24 14.53 24.47
N ALA A 348 16.93 15.59 24.90
CA ALA A 348 16.33 16.92 24.95
C ALA A 348 16.15 17.53 23.55
N GLN A 349 17.04 17.21 22.61
CA GLN A 349 16.89 17.60 21.20
C GLN A 349 15.77 16.80 20.52
N GLN A 350 15.71 15.49 20.78
CA GLN A 350 14.66 14.59 20.30
C GLN A 350 13.28 15.08 20.78
N GLN A 351 13.12 15.34 22.08
CA GLN A 351 11.88 15.85 22.67
C GLN A 351 11.47 17.22 22.09
N ALA A 352 12.43 18.14 21.87
CA ALA A 352 12.15 19.43 21.24
C ALA A 352 11.65 19.27 19.80
N ARG A 353 12.26 18.40 18.99
CA ARG A 353 11.81 18.12 17.62
C ARG A 353 10.45 17.40 17.59
N LEU A 354 10.19 16.49 18.53
CA LEU A 354 8.86 15.88 18.68
C LEU A 354 7.80 16.94 19.01
N ALA A 355 8.12 17.91 19.88
CA ALA A 355 7.21 19.02 20.21
C ALA A 355 6.90 19.90 18.99
N GLU A 356 7.89 20.20 18.14
CA GLU A 356 7.70 20.92 16.87
C GLU A 356 6.69 20.20 15.96
N PHE A 357 6.85 18.89 15.75
CA PHE A 357 5.96 18.14 14.85
C PHE A 357 4.57 17.87 15.44
N VAL A 358 4.42 17.77 16.76
CA VAL A 358 3.11 17.68 17.44
C VAL A 358 2.35 19.02 17.39
N ASP A 359 3.03 20.16 17.58
CA ASP A 359 2.44 21.49 17.41
C ASP A 359 2.02 21.75 15.94
N LEU A 360 2.87 21.35 14.98
CA LEU A 360 2.52 21.39 13.55
C LEU A 360 1.39 20.42 13.17
N LEU A 361 1.21 19.31 13.88
CA LEU A 361 0.09 18.38 13.67
C LEU A 361 -1.24 19.00 14.11
N TRP A 362 -1.29 19.66 15.28
CA TRP A 362 -2.49 20.41 15.72
C TRP A 362 -2.92 21.50 14.72
N GLN A 363 -1.94 22.21 14.13
CA GLN A 363 -2.18 23.25 13.12
C GLN A 363 -2.52 22.71 11.71
N THR A 364 -2.41 21.39 11.49
CA THR A 364 -2.76 20.78 10.20
C THR A 364 -4.23 20.38 10.20
N ASP A 365 -4.99 20.86 9.23
CA ASP A 365 -6.36 20.38 9.01
C ASP A 365 -6.34 18.93 8.53
N GLU A 366 -6.92 18.04 9.32
CA GLU A 366 -6.92 16.59 9.10
C GLU A 366 -7.88 16.15 7.99
N LEU A 367 -8.94 16.93 7.71
CA LEU A 367 -9.97 16.60 6.73
C LEU A 367 -9.71 17.23 5.34
N ARG A 368 -10.22 16.57 4.30
CA ARG A 368 -10.25 17.10 2.92
C ARG A 368 -11.45 18.04 2.73
N LEU A 369 -11.19 19.26 2.27
CA LEU A 369 -12.23 20.27 2.03
C LEU A 369 -13.09 19.97 0.78
N GLN A 370 -12.55 19.23 -0.18
CA GLN A 370 -13.18 18.88 -1.45
C GLN A 370 -12.89 17.41 -1.77
N GLN A 371 -13.72 16.81 -2.64
CA GLN A 371 -13.51 15.46 -3.14
C GLN A 371 -12.17 15.37 -3.90
N PRO A 372 -11.30 14.39 -3.62
CA PRO A 372 -10.02 14.26 -4.30
C PRO A 372 -10.23 13.82 -5.76
N HIS A 373 -9.44 14.39 -6.67
CA HIS A 373 -9.33 13.87 -8.02
C HIS A 373 -8.54 12.55 -8.02
N VAL A 374 -8.78 11.69 -9.01
CA VAL A 374 -8.12 10.38 -9.15
C VAL A 374 -6.59 10.51 -9.18
N ILE A 375 -6.06 11.61 -9.74
CA ILE A 375 -4.61 11.89 -9.77
C ILE A 375 -4.04 12.19 -8.36
N ASP A 376 -4.84 12.73 -7.44
CA ASP A 376 -4.42 12.95 -6.04
C ASP A 376 -4.42 11.65 -5.23
N GLU A 377 -5.32 10.72 -5.55
CA GLU A 377 -5.26 9.36 -5.02
C GLU A 377 -3.99 8.65 -5.53
N ALA A 378 -3.62 8.84 -6.81
CA ALA A 378 -2.39 8.27 -7.39
C ALA A 378 -1.14 8.86 -6.74
N ARG A 379 -1.10 10.19 -6.51
CA ARG A 379 -0.03 10.88 -5.76
C ARG A 379 0.17 10.35 -4.34
N ASN A 380 -0.87 9.82 -3.71
CA ASN A 380 -0.79 9.24 -2.36
C ASN A 380 -0.27 7.80 -2.40
N ALA A 381 -0.66 6.98 -3.37
CA ALA A 381 -0.11 5.63 -3.54
C ALA A 381 1.37 5.66 -3.96
N LEU A 382 1.74 6.56 -4.89
CA LEU A 382 3.14 6.69 -5.33
C LEU A 382 4.07 7.05 -4.18
N TYR A 383 3.65 7.87 -3.21
CA TYR A 383 4.49 8.19 -2.04
C TYR A 383 5.04 6.93 -1.32
N TYR A 384 4.24 5.86 -1.21
CA TYR A 384 4.70 4.60 -0.61
C TYR A 384 5.58 3.77 -1.54
N LEU A 385 5.31 3.79 -2.85
CA LEU A 385 6.14 3.09 -3.83
C LEU A 385 7.51 3.76 -3.96
N ASP A 386 7.55 5.09 -3.99
CA ASP A 386 8.78 5.90 -4.01
C ASP A 386 9.63 5.66 -2.73
N ASP A 387 9.00 5.50 -1.55
CA ASP A 387 9.73 5.20 -0.30
C ASP A 387 10.15 3.70 -0.21
N LEU A 388 9.52 2.80 -0.96
CA LEU A 388 9.92 1.39 -1.08
C LEU A 388 11.17 1.21 -1.96
N THR A 389 11.25 1.91 -3.10
CA THR A 389 12.40 1.86 -4.03
C THR A 389 13.67 2.40 -3.40
N ARG A 390 13.55 3.46 -2.58
CA ARG A 390 14.66 4.11 -1.85
C ARG A 390 15.30 3.27 -0.73
N GLY A 391 14.83 2.05 -0.45
CA GLY A 391 15.51 1.17 0.50
C GLY A 391 14.89 -0.22 0.69
N PRO A 392 13.66 -0.32 1.25
CA PRO A 392 13.04 -1.60 1.62
C PRO A 392 13.07 -2.67 0.53
N LEU A 393 12.80 -2.29 -0.73
CA LEU A 393 12.73 -3.22 -1.86
C LEU A 393 14.07 -3.92 -2.16
N LEU A 394 15.18 -3.17 -2.10
CA LEU A 394 16.54 -3.71 -2.29
C LEU A 394 16.86 -4.73 -1.20
N ASP A 395 16.59 -4.36 0.05
CA ASP A 395 16.82 -5.20 1.24
C ASP A 395 16.08 -6.55 1.14
N VAL A 396 14.85 -6.56 0.61
CA VAL A 396 14.04 -7.78 0.37
C VAL A 396 14.57 -8.61 -0.79
N LEU A 397 14.89 -7.99 -1.94
CA LEU A 397 15.30 -8.72 -3.14
C LEU A 397 16.67 -9.38 -2.99
N GLU A 398 17.59 -8.77 -2.23
CA GLU A 398 18.87 -9.38 -1.86
C GLU A 398 18.67 -10.61 -0.94
N ARG A 399 17.74 -10.51 0.04
CA ARG A 399 17.38 -11.63 0.92
C ARG A 399 16.73 -12.79 0.19
N LEU A 400 15.87 -12.50 -0.78
CA LEU A 400 15.27 -13.53 -1.64
C LEU A 400 16.33 -14.24 -2.49
N ALA A 401 17.27 -13.50 -3.08
CA ALA A 401 18.38 -14.09 -3.82
C ALA A 401 19.26 -14.99 -2.94
N ALA A 402 19.52 -14.59 -1.69
CA ALA A 402 20.24 -15.42 -0.72
C ALA A 402 19.47 -16.71 -0.36
N ALA A 403 18.17 -16.62 -0.10
CA ALA A 403 17.32 -17.78 0.22
C ALA A 403 17.26 -18.82 -0.93
N PHE A 404 17.25 -18.36 -2.19
CA PHE A 404 17.39 -19.27 -3.35
C PHE A 404 18.81 -19.88 -3.44
N ALA A 405 19.86 -19.10 -3.16
CA ALA A 405 21.25 -19.56 -3.20
C ALA A 405 21.55 -20.61 -2.11
N GLU A 406 20.96 -20.49 -0.91
CA GLU A 406 21.02 -21.49 0.16
C GLU A 406 20.39 -22.84 -0.26
N LEU A 407 19.41 -22.80 -1.17
CA LEU A 407 18.80 -23.97 -1.82
C LEU A 407 19.54 -24.44 -3.09
N GLY A 408 20.72 -23.89 -3.38
CA GLY A 408 21.56 -24.31 -4.52
C GLY A 408 21.07 -23.83 -5.88
N VAL A 409 20.30 -22.74 -5.94
CA VAL A 409 19.76 -22.17 -7.19
C VAL A 409 20.05 -20.66 -7.23
N GLU A 410 20.72 -20.18 -8.28
CA GLU A 410 20.77 -18.73 -8.54
C GLU A 410 19.37 -18.25 -8.95
N LEU A 411 18.83 -17.27 -8.23
CA LEU A 411 17.70 -16.46 -8.69
C LEU A 411 18.24 -15.46 -9.72
N PRO A 412 17.85 -15.50 -11.01
CA PRO A 412 18.37 -14.58 -12.01
C PRO A 412 18.15 -13.11 -11.59
N PRO A 413 19.09 -12.18 -11.84
CA PRO A 413 18.92 -10.78 -11.47
C PRO A 413 17.76 -10.10 -12.22
N GLU A 414 17.46 -10.54 -13.45
CA GLU A 414 16.35 -10.09 -14.29
C GLU A 414 14.98 -10.71 -13.94
N ALA A 415 14.94 -11.68 -13.03
CA ALA A 415 13.69 -12.29 -12.58
C ALA A 415 12.81 -11.26 -11.83
N ARG A 416 11.48 -11.37 -11.97
CA ARG A 416 10.49 -10.46 -11.35
C ARG A 416 9.63 -11.15 -10.28
N PRO A 417 10.23 -11.74 -9.21
CA PRO A 417 9.48 -12.43 -8.16
C PRO A 417 8.65 -11.50 -7.28
N LEU A 418 8.99 -10.20 -7.28
CA LEU A 418 8.17 -9.14 -6.72
C LEU A 418 7.95 -8.08 -7.80
N SER A 419 6.71 -7.64 -7.96
CA SER A 419 6.29 -6.50 -8.79
C SER A 419 5.17 -5.74 -8.09
N PHE A 420 4.87 -4.51 -8.53
CA PHE A 420 3.78 -3.72 -7.96
C PHE A 420 2.64 -3.57 -8.95
N GLY A 421 1.40 -3.58 -8.45
CA GLY A 421 0.21 -3.24 -9.22
C GLY A 421 -0.48 -1.98 -8.69
N SER A 422 -1.34 -1.38 -9.50
CA SER A 422 -2.22 -0.28 -9.09
C SER A 422 -3.61 -0.43 -9.71
N TRP A 423 -4.63 0.03 -9.01
CA TRP A 423 -5.99 0.24 -9.55
C TRP A 423 -6.32 1.72 -9.79
N ILE A 424 -5.49 2.64 -9.30
CA ILE A 424 -5.83 4.07 -9.32
C ILE A 424 -5.66 4.59 -10.75
N GLY A 425 -6.73 5.15 -11.32
CA GLY A 425 -6.81 5.47 -12.75
C GLY A 425 -7.21 4.30 -13.65
N GLY A 426 -7.47 3.11 -13.09
CA GLY A 426 -7.85 1.89 -13.84
C GLY A 426 -9.18 1.26 -13.39
N ASP A 427 -9.53 1.34 -12.11
CA ASP A 427 -10.83 0.89 -11.57
C ASP A 427 -11.93 1.93 -11.80
N ARG A 428 -12.72 1.68 -12.85
CA ARG A 428 -13.79 2.54 -13.37
C ARG A 428 -15.20 2.02 -13.04
N ASP A 429 -15.32 0.84 -12.42
CA ASP A 429 -16.59 0.21 -11.97
C ASP A 429 -17.45 1.23 -11.20
N GLY A 430 -18.46 1.78 -11.87
CA GLY A 430 -19.28 2.89 -11.37
C GLY A 430 -18.45 3.99 -10.66
N ASN A 431 -17.34 4.40 -11.27
CA ASN A 431 -16.54 5.56 -10.90
C ASN A 431 -16.35 6.44 -12.15
N PRO A 432 -17.31 7.32 -12.49
CA PRO A 432 -17.32 8.03 -13.77
C PRO A 432 -16.11 8.96 -13.96
N PHE A 433 -15.46 9.38 -12.86
CA PHE A 433 -14.27 10.22 -12.88
C PHE A 433 -12.99 9.52 -13.37
N VAL A 434 -13.01 8.20 -13.55
CA VAL A 434 -11.91 7.45 -14.19
C VAL A 434 -12.18 7.41 -15.69
N THR A 435 -11.85 8.49 -16.40
CA THR A 435 -12.01 8.57 -17.87
C THR A 435 -10.84 7.88 -18.61
N PRO A 436 -10.92 7.66 -19.94
CA PRO A 436 -9.80 7.15 -20.73
C PRO A 436 -8.56 8.07 -20.72
N GLU A 437 -8.74 9.36 -20.46
CA GLU A 437 -7.70 10.38 -20.34
C GLU A 437 -7.03 10.30 -18.97
N VAL A 438 -7.81 10.20 -17.89
CA VAL A 438 -7.30 9.98 -16.51
C VAL A 438 -6.46 8.70 -16.41
N THR A 439 -6.84 7.64 -17.14
CA THR A 439 -6.01 6.43 -17.28
C THR A 439 -4.65 6.73 -17.93
N ALA A 440 -4.60 7.57 -18.97
CA ALA A 440 -3.36 7.94 -19.63
C ALA A 440 -2.48 8.87 -18.77
N ASP A 441 -3.08 9.86 -18.10
CA ASP A 441 -2.39 10.80 -17.21
C ASP A 441 -1.72 10.07 -16.05
N VAL A 442 -2.42 9.13 -15.41
CA VAL A 442 -1.84 8.34 -14.32
C VAL A 442 -0.70 7.45 -14.83
N LEU A 443 -0.81 6.82 -16.01
CA LEU A 443 0.28 6.03 -16.58
C LEU A 443 1.52 6.87 -16.93
N ALA A 444 1.33 8.10 -17.43
CA ALA A 444 2.42 9.04 -17.65
C ALA A 444 3.09 9.46 -16.32
N PHE A 445 2.29 9.74 -15.30
CA PHE A 445 2.75 10.17 -13.97
C PHE A 445 3.52 9.05 -13.22
N GLN A 446 3.04 7.81 -13.25
CA GLN A 446 3.76 6.66 -12.68
C GLN A 446 5.13 6.45 -13.36
N ARG A 447 5.21 6.63 -14.69
CA ARG A 447 6.46 6.54 -15.46
C ARG A 447 7.47 7.64 -15.11
N GLU A 448 7.03 8.85 -14.80
CA GLU A 448 7.92 9.93 -14.37
C GLU A 448 8.60 9.57 -13.04
N HIS A 449 7.82 9.12 -12.06
CA HIS A 449 8.32 8.61 -10.78
C HIS A 449 9.26 7.41 -10.95
N ALA A 450 8.92 6.45 -11.82
CA ALA A 450 9.79 5.31 -12.14
C ALA A 450 11.21 5.73 -12.54
N ILE A 451 11.32 6.75 -13.40
CA ILE A 451 12.61 7.26 -13.87
C ILE A 451 13.30 8.12 -12.80
N ALA A 452 12.54 8.86 -11.99
CA ALA A 452 13.06 9.65 -10.88
C ALA A 452 13.74 8.77 -9.81
N ASP A 453 13.18 7.59 -9.49
CA ASP A 453 13.76 6.64 -8.54
C ASP A 453 14.93 5.82 -9.11
N LEU A 454 14.90 5.47 -10.40
CA LEU A 454 15.98 4.72 -11.05
C LEU A 454 17.25 5.56 -11.27
N LEU A 455 17.12 6.88 -11.45
CA LEU A 455 18.26 7.76 -11.72
C LEU A 455 19.29 7.81 -10.56
N PRO A 456 18.91 7.94 -9.27
CA PRO A 456 19.82 7.78 -8.13
C PRO A 456 20.60 6.47 -8.12
N LEU A 457 19.94 5.34 -8.40
CA LEU A 457 20.59 4.02 -8.41
C LEU A 457 21.63 3.92 -9.55
N VAL A 458 21.28 4.41 -10.75
CA VAL A 458 22.23 4.46 -11.87
C VAL A 458 23.36 5.48 -11.63
N ASN A 459 23.10 6.60 -10.93
CA ASN A 459 24.16 7.51 -10.50
C ASN A 459 25.17 6.81 -9.56
N GLN A 460 24.69 6.07 -8.57
CA GLN A 460 25.54 5.30 -7.65
C GLN A 460 26.40 4.28 -8.41
N LEU A 461 25.84 3.58 -9.40
CA LEU A 461 26.62 2.69 -10.28
C LEU A 461 27.69 3.45 -11.10
N VAL A 462 27.39 4.65 -11.61
CA VAL A 462 28.37 5.49 -12.31
C VAL A 462 29.51 5.91 -11.39
N GLU A 463 29.24 6.16 -10.10
CA GLU A 463 30.27 6.50 -9.13
C GLU A 463 31.12 5.29 -8.74
N ASP A 464 30.50 4.16 -8.36
CA ASP A 464 31.20 2.98 -7.85
C ASP A 464 31.96 2.17 -8.91
N LEU A 465 31.44 2.04 -10.13
CA LEU A 465 31.96 1.12 -11.15
C LEU A 465 33.04 1.75 -12.05
N SER A 466 34.12 2.24 -11.42
CA SER A 466 35.32 2.81 -12.07
C SER A 466 36.28 1.77 -12.65
N ILE A 467 35.78 0.76 -13.37
CA ILE A 467 36.62 -0.33 -13.89
C ILE A 467 37.45 0.19 -15.07
N SER A 468 38.77 0.25 -14.90
CA SER A 468 39.71 0.63 -15.96
C SER A 468 40.11 -0.56 -16.82
N GLU A 469 39.97 -0.42 -18.15
CA GLU A 469 40.33 -1.47 -19.12
C GLU A 469 41.84 -1.80 -19.13
N ARG A 470 42.66 -0.92 -18.55
CA ARG A 470 44.11 -1.16 -18.33
C ARG A 470 44.38 -2.26 -17.30
N ILE A 471 43.42 -2.53 -16.40
CA ILE A 471 43.55 -3.42 -15.25
C ILE A 471 42.66 -4.65 -15.46
N CYS A 472 41.39 -4.43 -15.81
CA CYS A 472 40.42 -5.47 -16.14
C CYS A 472 39.91 -5.22 -17.57
N PRO A 473 40.45 -5.89 -18.61
CA PRO A 473 40.09 -5.61 -19.99
C PRO A 473 38.62 -5.96 -20.29
N SER A 474 37.84 -4.97 -20.75
CA SER A 474 36.43 -5.20 -21.10
C SER A 474 36.24 -6.00 -22.39
N SER A 475 35.12 -6.70 -22.44
CA SER A 475 34.64 -7.51 -23.55
C SER A 475 34.58 -6.75 -24.89
N PRO A 476 34.71 -7.45 -26.03
CA PRO A 476 34.32 -6.91 -27.34
C PRO A 476 32.87 -6.42 -27.37
N GLU A 477 31.97 -7.13 -26.70
CA GLU A 477 30.53 -6.90 -26.69
C GLU A 477 30.16 -5.57 -26.01
N LEU A 478 30.72 -5.27 -24.83
CA LEU A 478 30.52 -3.98 -24.16
C LEU A 478 31.05 -2.83 -25.01
N ARG A 479 32.24 -2.98 -25.60
CA ARG A 479 32.86 -1.94 -26.44
C ARG A 479 32.08 -1.69 -27.74
N ALA A 480 31.57 -2.73 -28.37
CA ALA A 480 30.68 -2.61 -29.54
C ALA A 480 29.35 -1.91 -29.18
N SER A 481 28.77 -2.23 -28.02
CA SER A 481 27.55 -1.57 -27.53
C SER A 481 27.78 -0.09 -27.23
N VAL A 482 28.88 0.26 -26.55
CA VAL A 482 29.26 1.66 -26.28
C VAL A 482 29.47 2.44 -27.58
N ALA A 483 30.21 1.89 -28.54
CA ALA A 483 30.43 2.55 -29.84
C ALA A 483 29.10 2.83 -30.57
N ALA A 484 28.22 1.83 -30.66
CA ALA A 484 26.92 1.96 -31.33
C ALA A 484 25.95 2.91 -30.61
N ASP A 485 26.04 3.03 -29.27
CA ASP A 485 25.24 4.01 -28.52
C ASP A 485 25.77 5.44 -28.68
N LEU A 486 27.09 5.64 -28.82
CA LEU A 486 27.67 6.96 -29.08
C LEU A 486 27.28 7.52 -30.45
N GLU A 487 27.12 6.68 -31.47
CA GLU A 487 26.57 7.08 -32.78
C GLU A 487 25.13 7.63 -32.67
N ARG A 488 24.36 7.19 -31.67
CA ARG A 488 22.96 7.60 -31.42
C ARG A 488 22.84 8.75 -30.41
N LEU A 489 23.93 9.07 -29.71
CA LEU A 489 24.03 10.08 -28.67
C LEU A 489 25.14 11.12 -28.97
N PRO A 490 25.11 11.82 -30.14
CA PRO A 490 26.09 12.85 -30.47
C PRO A 490 26.01 14.09 -29.54
N ASP A 491 24.93 14.21 -28.75
CA ASP A 491 24.74 15.19 -27.69
C ASP A 491 25.19 14.71 -26.29
N LEU A 492 25.90 13.57 -26.20
CA LEU A 492 26.62 13.21 -24.98
C LEU A 492 27.83 14.13 -24.82
N GLU A 493 27.92 14.82 -23.69
CA GLU A 493 28.94 15.86 -23.51
C GLU A 493 30.38 15.31 -23.66
N PRO A 494 31.25 15.95 -24.47
CA PRO A 494 32.62 15.48 -24.71
C PRO A 494 33.49 15.32 -23.45
N ARG A 495 33.11 15.94 -22.32
CA ARG A 495 33.77 15.70 -21.02
C ARG A 495 33.66 14.24 -20.57
N TYR A 496 32.53 13.57 -20.79
CA TYR A 496 32.34 12.17 -20.37
C TYR A 496 33.19 11.21 -21.20
N LEU A 497 33.30 11.45 -22.51
CA LEU A 497 34.19 10.70 -23.41
C LEU A 497 35.66 10.82 -22.97
N ARG A 498 36.09 12.01 -22.57
CA ARG A 498 37.46 12.28 -22.14
C ARG A 498 37.78 11.73 -20.75
N ILE A 499 36.84 11.79 -19.80
CA ILE A 499 37.06 11.33 -18.42
C ILE A 499 37.00 9.81 -18.35
N ASN A 500 36.00 9.18 -18.98
CA ASN A 500 35.80 7.74 -18.95
C ASN A 500 36.55 7.00 -20.09
N ALA A 501 37.59 7.62 -20.66
CA ALA A 501 38.23 7.15 -21.90
C ALA A 501 38.85 5.74 -21.77
N GLU A 502 39.33 5.38 -20.57
CA GLU A 502 39.85 4.06 -20.23
C GLU A 502 38.89 3.29 -19.28
N GLU A 503 37.64 3.75 -19.13
CA GLU A 503 36.63 3.22 -18.19
C GLU A 503 35.31 2.89 -18.92
N PRO A 504 35.29 1.90 -19.83
CA PRO A 504 34.14 1.60 -20.69
C PRO A 504 32.86 1.23 -19.90
N VAL A 505 33.00 0.60 -18.72
CA VAL A 505 31.87 0.31 -17.82
C VAL A 505 31.20 1.60 -17.34
N ARG A 506 31.98 2.55 -16.79
CA ARG A 506 31.46 3.87 -16.36
C ARG A 506 30.88 4.65 -17.54
N LEU A 507 31.47 4.54 -18.74
CA LEU A 507 30.93 5.16 -19.94
C LEU A 507 29.58 4.55 -20.36
N LYS A 508 29.41 3.22 -20.34
CA LYS A 508 28.11 2.57 -20.60
C LYS A 508 27.06 2.99 -19.58
N LEU A 509 27.39 3.04 -18.29
CA LEU A 509 26.47 3.49 -17.24
C LEU A 509 26.10 4.98 -17.37
N THR A 510 27.05 5.81 -17.82
CA THR A 510 26.80 7.22 -18.18
C THR A 510 25.83 7.34 -19.37
N ILE A 511 25.94 6.44 -20.36
CA ILE A 511 25.00 6.31 -21.48
C ILE A 511 23.61 5.86 -20.99
N VAL A 512 23.53 4.85 -20.13
CA VAL A 512 22.25 4.37 -19.52
C VAL A 512 21.54 5.53 -18.81
N ARG A 513 22.26 6.33 -18.01
CA ARG A 513 21.73 7.54 -17.38
C ARG A 513 21.19 8.55 -18.40
N LYS A 514 21.94 8.84 -19.46
CA LYS A 514 21.51 9.77 -20.52
C LYS A 514 20.28 9.25 -21.27
N ARG A 515 20.20 7.93 -21.53
CA ARG A 515 19.02 7.29 -22.16
C ARG A 515 17.80 7.30 -21.24
N LEU A 516 17.95 7.14 -19.92
CA LEU A 516 16.87 7.35 -18.94
C LEU A 516 16.37 8.80 -18.93
N GLN A 517 17.28 9.78 -18.88
CA GLN A 517 16.93 11.20 -18.99
C GLN A 517 16.16 11.50 -20.28
N LEU A 518 16.68 11.08 -21.45
CA LEU A 518 15.98 11.23 -22.73
C LEU A 518 14.62 10.50 -22.76
N THR A 519 14.44 9.40 -22.02
CA THR A 519 13.15 8.69 -21.92
C THR A 519 12.11 9.49 -21.14
N ARG A 520 12.51 10.17 -20.06
CA ARG A 520 11.65 11.11 -19.33
C ARG A 520 11.36 12.36 -20.18
N ASP A 521 12.40 12.94 -20.76
CA ASP A 521 12.30 14.14 -21.58
C ASP A 521 11.51 13.89 -22.89
N ARG A 522 11.39 12.64 -23.33
CA ARG A 522 10.45 12.19 -24.38
C ARG A 522 9.01 12.19 -23.87
N ALA A 523 8.75 11.56 -22.72
CA ALA A 523 7.43 11.45 -22.13
C ALA A 523 6.83 12.83 -21.82
N ALA A 524 7.60 13.73 -21.19
CA ALA A 524 7.18 15.09 -20.84
C ALA A 524 6.84 15.98 -22.06
N ARG A 525 7.24 15.60 -23.27
CA ARG A 525 6.91 16.29 -24.54
C ARG A 525 6.00 15.45 -25.45
N ASN A 526 5.45 14.33 -24.95
CA ASN A 526 4.66 13.35 -25.71
C ASN A 526 5.31 12.93 -27.04
N GLY A 527 6.65 12.81 -27.06
CA GLY A 527 7.42 12.54 -28.28
C GLY A 527 7.48 11.05 -28.67
N PRO A 528 7.69 10.73 -29.95
CA PRO A 528 7.87 9.35 -30.42
C PRO A 528 9.18 8.74 -29.89
N HIS A 529 9.18 7.41 -29.68
CA HIS A 529 10.37 6.64 -29.32
C HIS A 529 11.47 6.76 -30.39
N GLN A 530 12.71 6.98 -29.96
CA GLN A 530 13.88 6.99 -30.84
C GLN A 530 14.77 5.77 -30.53
N PRO A 531 14.76 4.72 -31.36
CA PRO A 531 15.48 3.46 -31.11
C PRO A 531 16.96 3.63 -30.77
N GLY A 532 17.36 3.09 -29.62
CA GLY A 532 18.73 3.16 -29.09
C GLY A 532 19.17 4.54 -28.57
N ARG A 533 18.33 5.57 -28.69
CA ARG A 533 18.55 6.91 -28.12
C ARG A 533 17.78 7.13 -26.82
N ASP A 534 16.63 6.48 -26.67
CA ASP A 534 15.86 6.38 -25.43
C ASP A 534 15.30 4.95 -25.24
N TYR A 535 14.61 4.68 -24.13
CA TYR A 535 14.07 3.36 -23.79
C TYR A 535 12.60 3.23 -24.18
N ALA A 536 12.28 2.25 -25.03
CA ALA A 536 10.89 1.87 -25.30
C ALA A 536 10.24 1.29 -24.03
N ASN A 537 10.91 0.30 -23.42
CA ASN A 537 10.39 -0.55 -22.36
C ASN A 537 11.49 -0.93 -21.34
N THR A 538 11.09 -1.60 -20.25
CA THR A 538 11.99 -2.06 -19.18
C THR A 538 13.05 -3.06 -19.65
N ALA A 539 12.74 -3.94 -20.61
CA ALA A 539 13.67 -4.99 -21.04
C ALA A 539 14.96 -4.38 -21.59
N GLN A 540 14.87 -3.35 -22.45
CA GLN A 540 16.04 -2.65 -22.99
C GLN A 540 16.95 -2.02 -21.90
N LEU A 541 16.39 -1.60 -20.76
CA LEU A 541 17.17 -1.09 -19.61
C LEU A 541 17.87 -2.24 -18.87
N VAL A 542 17.16 -3.35 -18.66
CA VAL A 542 17.70 -4.55 -18.01
C VAL A 542 18.78 -5.19 -18.89
N ASP A 543 18.60 -5.25 -20.21
CA ASP A 543 19.58 -5.74 -21.18
C ASP A 543 20.92 -4.95 -21.11
N ASP A 544 20.85 -3.62 -21.01
CA ASP A 544 22.03 -2.76 -20.86
C ASP A 544 22.77 -3.04 -19.53
N LEU A 545 22.06 -3.34 -18.45
CA LEU A 545 22.63 -3.68 -17.14
C LEU A 545 23.18 -5.12 -17.09
N LEU A 546 22.49 -6.07 -17.75
CA LEU A 546 22.96 -7.45 -17.93
C LEU A 546 24.25 -7.51 -18.76
N LEU A 547 24.40 -6.64 -19.77
CA LEU A 547 25.65 -6.53 -20.53
C LEU A 547 26.81 -6.06 -19.64
N VAL A 548 26.59 -5.08 -18.76
CA VAL A 548 27.61 -4.67 -17.77
C VAL A 548 27.89 -5.81 -16.78
N ARG A 549 26.87 -6.58 -16.37
CA ARG A 549 27.05 -7.76 -15.48
C ARG A 549 27.94 -8.81 -16.14
N ALA A 550 27.70 -9.12 -17.41
CA ALA A 550 28.51 -10.06 -18.17
C ALA A 550 29.96 -9.60 -18.31
N ASP A 551 30.20 -8.30 -18.55
CA ASP A 551 31.55 -7.71 -18.60
C ASP A 551 32.29 -7.85 -17.26
N LEU A 552 31.63 -7.50 -16.15
CA LEU A 552 32.20 -7.62 -14.80
C LEU A 552 32.50 -9.07 -14.44
N LEU A 553 31.63 -10.03 -14.76
CA LEU A 553 31.86 -11.45 -14.49
C LEU A 553 33.03 -11.99 -15.34
N ALA A 554 33.07 -11.67 -16.64
CA ALA A 554 34.19 -12.05 -17.51
C ALA A 554 35.53 -11.41 -17.08
N GLY A 555 35.48 -10.19 -16.53
CA GLY A 555 36.60 -9.47 -15.93
C GLY A 555 36.95 -9.87 -14.49
N GLY A 556 36.38 -10.94 -13.95
CA GLY A 556 36.67 -11.44 -12.59
C GLY A 556 36.21 -10.52 -11.45
N SER A 557 35.32 -9.57 -11.72
CA SER A 557 34.80 -8.57 -10.78
C SER A 557 33.49 -9.04 -10.13
N GLU A 558 33.42 -10.32 -9.74
CA GLU A 558 32.23 -11.02 -9.24
C GLU A 558 31.53 -10.30 -8.09
N LEU A 559 32.29 -9.76 -7.12
CA LEU A 559 31.75 -9.02 -5.98
C LEU A 559 31.08 -7.68 -6.37
N ALA A 560 31.47 -7.08 -7.49
CA ALA A 560 30.84 -5.86 -8.01
C ALA A 560 29.56 -6.20 -8.80
N ALA A 561 29.59 -7.30 -9.57
CA ALA A 561 28.43 -7.83 -10.28
C ALA A 561 27.32 -8.27 -9.30
N HIS A 562 27.63 -9.19 -8.38
CA HIS A 562 26.67 -9.71 -7.40
C HIS A 562 26.34 -8.76 -6.25
N GLY A 563 27.14 -7.69 -6.08
CA GLY A 563 26.91 -6.64 -5.09
C GLY A 563 26.09 -5.48 -5.65
N VAL A 564 26.76 -4.37 -5.99
CA VAL A 564 26.10 -3.10 -6.35
C VAL A 564 25.25 -3.19 -7.62
N LEU A 565 25.68 -3.98 -8.61
CA LEU A 565 24.97 -4.10 -9.88
C LEU A 565 23.71 -4.96 -9.76
N ASP A 566 23.80 -6.19 -9.23
CA ASP A 566 22.65 -7.07 -9.05
C ASP A 566 21.57 -6.44 -8.15
N ARG A 567 21.94 -5.65 -7.14
CA ARG A 567 20.98 -4.84 -6.35
C ARG A 567 20.17 -3.88 -7.23
N THR A 568 20.87 -3.08 -8.03
CA THR A 568 20.24 -2.07 -8.91
C THR A 568 19.41 -2.74 -10.01
N LEU A 569 19.94 -3.82 -10.59
CA LEU A 569 19.30 -4.58 -11.66
C LEU A 569 18.00 -5.25 -11.16
N ARG A 570 18.01 -5.85 -9.95
CA ARG A 570 16.81 -6.43 -9.33
C ARG A 570 15.74 -5.38 -9.04
N VAL A 571 16.10 -4.20 -8.54
CA VAL A 571 15.13 -3.09 -8.36
C VAL A 571 14.56 -2.65 -9.71
N ALA A 572 15.42 -2.44 -10.72
CA ALA A 572 14.99 -2.08 -12.07
C ALA A 572 14.10 -3.13 -12.74
N ALA A 573 14.34 -4.43 -12.48
CA ALA A 573 13.47 -5.52 -12.93
C ALA A 573 12.13 -5.53 -12.19
N ALA A 574 12.11 -5.31 -10.88
CA ALA A 574 10.88 -5.31 -10.08
C ALA A 574 9.90 -4.20 -10.50
N ILE A 575 10.33 -2.93 -10.44
CA ILE A 575 9.46 -1.77 -10.72
C ILE A 575 9.35 -1.44 -12.22
N GLY A 576 10.43 -1.64 -12.97
CA GLY A 576 10.53 -1.27 -14.38
C GLY A 576 10.30 0.22 -14.66
N LEU A 577 10.08 0.54 -15.94
CA LEU A 577 9.66 1.88 -16.36
C LEU A 577 8.17 2.21 -16.08
N PRO A 578 7.26 1.28 -15.74
CA PRO A 578 5.92 1.63 -15.25
C PRO A 578 5.84 2.06 -13.77
N LEU A 579 6.84 1.72 -12.94
CA LEU A 579 6.78 1.68 -11.46
C LEU A 579 5.77 0.66 -10.89
N ALA A 580 4.52 0.71 -11.35
CA ALA A 580 3.50 -0.31 -11.11
C ALA A 580 2.77 -0.67 -12.42
N THR A 581 2.26 -1.90 -12.50
CA THR A 581 1.33 -2.29 -13.58
C THR A 581 -0.09 -1.89 -13.21
N LEU A 582 -0.75 -1.10 -14.06
CA LEU A 582 -2.14 -0.72 -13.87
C LEU A 582 -3.07 -1.86 -14.30
N ASP A 583 -3.96 -2.30 -13.41
CA ASP A 583 -5.10 -3.13 -13.79
C ASP A 583 -6.26 -2.22 -14.23
N ILE A 584 -6.97 -2.60 -15.30
CA ILE A 584 -8.23 -1.95 -15.69
C ILE A 584 -9.38 -2.79 -15.12
N ARG A 585 -10.35 -2.18 -14.42
CA ARG A 585 -11.56 -2.88 -13.91
C ARG A 585 -12.82 -2.16 -14.37
N GLU A 586 -13.74 -2.90 -15.01
CA GLU A 586 -15.06 -2.41 -15.45
C GLU A 586 -16.14 -3.49 -15.25
N HIS A 587 -17.41 -3.07 -15.18
CA HIS A 587 -18.57 -3.95 -14.99
C HIS A 587 -18.90 -4.80 -16.22
N ALA A 588 -19.24 -6.08 -16.03
CA ALA A 588 -19.68 -7.00 -17.09
C ALA A 588 -20.75 -6.40 -18.00
N ASP A 589 -21.79 -5.80 -17.40
CA ASP A 589 -22.91 -5.24 -18.14
C ASP A 589 -22.46 -4.12 -19.12
N LYS A 590 -21.43 -3.31 -18.80
CA LYS A 590 -20.92 -2.26 -19.71
C LYS A 590 -20.21 -2.80 -20.96
N TYR A 591 -19.67 -4.02 -20.91
CA TYR A 591 -19.21 -4.71 -22.11
C TYR A 591 -20.38 -5.27 -22.93
N HIS A 592 -21.46 -5.72 -22.27
CA HIS A 592 -22.68 -6.18 -22.94
C HIS A 592 -23.46 -5.03 -23.60
N ASP A 593 -23.51 -3.85 -22.98
CA ASP A 593 -24.13 -2.64 -23.55
C ASP A 593 -23.45 -2.29 -24.89
N ALA A 594 -22.12 -2.07 -24.85
CA ALA A 594 -21.34 -1.68 -26.01
C ALA A 594 -21.31 -2.76 -27.11
N VAL A 595 -21.12 -4.05 -26.76
CA VAL A 595 -21.14 -5.13 -27.77
C VAL A 595 -22.55 -5.35 -28.33
N GLY A 596 -23.60 -5.21 -27.50
CA GLY A 596 -24.99 -5.33 -27.94
C GLY A 596 -25.37 -4.27 -28.95
N GLU A 597 -24.97 -3.02 -28.73
CA GLU A 597 -25.16 -1.93 -29.70
C GLU A 597 -24.51 -2.23 -31.06
N LEU A 598 -23.29 -2.77 -31.06
CA LEU A 598 -22.59 -3.16 -32.29
C LEU A 598 -23.23 -4.35 -32.99
N VAL A 599 -23.65 -5.38 -32.24
CA VAL A 599 -24.34 -6.56 -32.79
C VAL A 599 -25.67 -6.17 -33.41
N ASP A 600 -26.48 -5.37 -32.73
CA ASP A 600 -27.81 -4.97 -33.22
C ASP A 600 -27.71 -3.97 -34.39
N ARG A 601 -26.67 -3.13 -34.44
CA ARG A 601 -26.34 -2.31 -35.63
C ARG A 601 -25.80 -3.16 -36.79
N ALA A 602 -25.05 -4.23 -36.52
CA ALA A 602 -24.53 -5.15 -37.54
C ALA A 602 -25.59 -6.11 -38.09
N ALA A 603 -26.65 -6.40 -37.32
CA ALA A 603 -27.77 -7.26 -37.71
C ALA A 603 -29.16 -6.71 -37.28
N PRO A 604 -29.66 -5.60 -37.87
CA PRO A 604 -30.90 -4.92 -37.43
C PRO A 604 -32.23 -5.68 -37.63
N GLN A 605 -32.16 -6.95 -38.02
CA GLN A 605 -33.29 -7.88 -38.18
C GLN A 605 -33.11 -9.16 -37.33
N GLY A 606 -32.11 -9.16 -36.44
CA GLY A 606 -31.88 -10.22 -35.45
C GLY A 606 -32.83 -10.13 -34.25
N PRO A 607 -32.70 -11.05 -33.28
CA PRO A 607 -33.55 -11.09 -32.08
C PRO A 607 -33.27 -9.97 -31.05
N GLY A 608 -32.22 -9.15 -31.25
CA GLY A 608 -31.73 -8.17 -30.29
C GLY A 608 -30.82 -8.79 -29.24
N TYR A 609 -29.59 -8.29 -29.09
CA TYR A 609 -28.57 -8.86 -28.19
C TYR A 609 -29.05 -8.93 -26.73
N GLY A 610 -29.74 -7.88 -26.28
CA GLY A 610 -30.33 -7.84 -24.93
C GLY A 610 -31.35 -8.96 -24.67
N GLY A 611 -32.07 -9.42 -25.69
CA GLY A 611 -33.06 -10.49 -25.59
C GLY A 611 -32.51 -11.92 -25.57
N LEU A 612 -31.22 -12.10 -25.91
CA LEU A 612 -30.57 -13.41 -25.94
C LEU A 612 -30.33 -14.00 -24.54
N THR A 613 -30.57 -15.29 -24.38
CA THR A 613 -30.10 -16.04 -23.20
C THR A 613 -28.59 -16.16 -23.20
N ARG A 614 -28.00 -16.44 -22.04
CA ARG A 614 -26.53 -16.49 -21.87
C ARG A 614 -25.84 -17.55 -22.74
N ALA A 615 -26.51 -18.67 -22.99
CA ALA A 615 -26.02 -19.70 -23.92
C ALA A 615 -26.00 -19.20 -25.38
N GLU A 616 -27.02 -18.44 -25.79
CA GLU A 616 -27.08 -17.82 -27.12
C GLU A 616 -26.08 -16.67 -27.26
N ARG A 617 -25.89 -15.86 -26.21
CA ARG A 617 -24.82 -14.85 -26.14
C ARG A 617 -23.43 -15.50 -26.27
N HIS A 618 -23.16 -16.55 -25.51
CA HIS A 618 -21.88 -17.28 -25.60
C HIS A 618 -21.63 -17.80 -27.02
N ALA A 619 -22.62 -18.46 -27.65
CA ALA A 619 -22.50 -18.96 -29.02
C ALA A 619 -22.34 -17.84 -30.06
N LEU A 620 -23.01 -16.70 -29.89
CA LEU A 620 -22.85 -15.52 -30.74
C LEU A 620 -21.44 -14.94 -30.61
N LEU A 621 -20.96 -14.75 -29.38
CA LEU A 621 -19.64 -14.17 -29.09
C LEU A 621 -18.50 -15.10 -29.53
N GLU A 622 -18.63 -16.42 -29.37
CA GLU A 622 -17.68 -17.39 -29.94
C GLU A 622 -17.68 -17.36 -31.48
N GLY A 623 -18.87 -17.26 -32.09
CA GLY A 623 -19.03 -17.11 -33.53
C GLY A 623 -18.38 -15.83 -34.07
N GLU A 624 -18.59 -14.70 -33.38
CA GLU A 624 -17.94 -13.43 -33.70
C GLU A 624 -16.43 -13.49 -33.51
N LEU A 625 -15.91 -14.01 -32.40
CA LEU A 625 -14.46 -14.16 -32.20
C LEU A 625 -13.80 -15.14 -33.19
N SER A 626 -14.57 -16.07 -33.74
CA SER A 626 -14.15 -16.96 -34.85
C SER A 626 -14.25 -16.30 -36.23
N SER A 627 -14.92 -15.16 -36.33
CA SER A 627 -15.05 -14.37 -37.56
C SER A 627 -13.79 -13.56 -37.85
N MET A 628 -13.46 -13.49 -39.15
CA MET A 628 -12.40 -12.63 -39.71
C MET A 628 -12.94 -11.26 -40.17
N ARG A 629 -14.25 -11.03 -40.08
CA ARG A 629 -14.89 -9.74 -40.40
C ARG A 629 -14.86 -8.85 -39.14
N PRO A 630 -14.48 -7.55 -39.26
CA PRO A 630 -14.74 -6.56 -38.22
C PRO A 630 -16.24 -6.43 -37.94
N LEU A 631 -16.62 -6.30 -36.66
CA LEU A 631 -18.02 -6.13 -36.29
C LEU A 631 -18.51 -4.74 -36.70
N ALA A 632 -17.66 -3.73 -36.55
CA ALA A 632 -17.92 -2.31 -36.80
C ALA A 632 -16.84 -1.65 -37.69
N PRO A 633 -17.10 -0.46 -38.28
CA PRO A 633 -16.03 0.42 -38.76
C PRO A 633 -15.22 0.99 -37.58
N THR A 634 -14.10 1.66 -37.87
CA THR A 634 -13.25 2.29 -36.86
C THR A 634 -13.18 3.82 -37.07
N PRO A 635 -13.51 4.65 -36.06
CA PRO A 635 -14.09 4.29 -34.77
C PRO A 635 -15.49 3.66 -34.92
N PRO A 636 -15.91 2.82 -33.97
CA PRO A 636 -17.23 2.22 -33.98
C PRO A 636 -18.33 3.28 -33.77
N PRO A 637 -19.52 3.10 -34.37
CA PRO A 637 -20.67 3.93 -34.06
C PRO A 637 -21.28 3.40 -32.75
N LEU A 638 -20.89 4.03 -31.63
CA LEU A 638 -21.43 3.80 -30.30
C LEU A 638 -22.05 5.10 -29.76
N GLU A 639 -23.03 4.98 -28.87
CA GLU A 639 -23.51 6.11 -28.07
C GLU A 639 -22.47 6.53 -27.00
N HIS A 640 -22.73 7.64 -26.29
CA HIS A 640 -21.69 8.35 -25.52
C HIS A 640 -21.04 7.53 -24.40
N ASP A 641 -21.85 6.77 -23.65
CA ASP A 641 -21.40 6.01 -22.48
C ASP A 641 -20.65 4.73 -22.90
N GLU A 642 -21.18 4.03 -23.90
CA GLU A 642 -20.62 2.82 -24.50
C GLU A 642 -19.27 3.14 -25.19
N MET A 643 -19.19 4.31 -25.82
CA MET A 643 -17.95 4.87 -26.37
C MET A 643 -16.88 5.10 -25.30
N GLN A 644 -17.23 5.37 -24.03
CA GLN A 644 -16.22 5.49 -22.95
C GLN A 644 -15.54 4.14 -22.65
N THR A 645 -16.28 3.04 -22.65
CA THR A 645 -15.72 1.69 -22.49
C THR A 645 -14.82 1.33 -23.67
N TYR A 646 -15.23 1.61 -24.91
CA TYR A 646 -14.38 1.41 -26.09
C TYR A 646 -13.11 2.28 -26.07
N ARG A 647 -13.24 3.58 -25.79
CA ARG A 647 -12.10 4.52 -25.70
C ARG A 647 -11.10 4.12 -24.62
N THR A 648 -11.54 3.44 -23.56
CA THR A 648 -10.63 2.89 -22.54
C THR A 648 -9.66 1.88 -23.16
N PHE A 649 -10.13 0.93 -23.96
CA PHE A 649 -9.26 -0.03 -24.65
C PHE A 649 -8.37 0.62 -25.71
N VAL A 650 -8.83 1.71 -26.34
CA VAL A 650 -7.98 2.55 -27.20
C VAL A 650 -6.84 3.21 -26.41
N SER A 651 -7.12 3.85 -25.26
CA SER A 651 -6.08 4.40 -24.38
C SER A 651 -5.10 3.34 -23.88
N VAL A 652 -5.58 2.13 -23.55
CA VAL A 652 -4.73 0.99 -23.14
C VAL A 652 -3.80 0.57 -24.28
N ARG A 653 -4.31 0.40 -25.50
CA ARG A 653 -3.49 0.06 -26.68
C ARG A 653 -2.40 1.10 -26.90
N ASP A 654 -2.79 2.37 -26.95
CA ASP A 654 -1.89 3.50 -27.14
C ASP A 654 -0.82 3.60 -26.03
N ALA A 655 -1.17 3.32 -24.77
CA ALA A 655 -0.20 3.26 -23.68
C ALA A 655 0.79 2.08 -23.84
N LEU A 656 0.31 0.91 -24.24
CA LEU A 656 1.15 -0.26 -24.52
C LEU A 656 2.10 -0.03 -25.70
N ASP A 657 1.69 0.76 -26.70
CA ASP A 657 2.54 1.18 -27.84
C ASP A 657 3.59 2.22 -27.43
N ARG A 658 3.24 3.20 -26.59
CA ARG A 658 4.13 4.31 -26.17
C ARG A 658 5.11 3.95 -25.05
N TYR A 659 4.74 3.02 -24.18
CA TYR A 659 5.44 2.74 -22.91
C TYR A 659 5.87 1.27 -22.72
N GLY A 660 5.39 0.36 -23.57
CA GLY A 660 5.73 -1.06 -23.55
C GLY A 660 4.73 -1.95 -22.80
N PRO A 661 4.85 -3.29 -22.92
CA PRO A 661 3.80 -4.26 -22.56
C PRO A 661 3.57 -4.48 -21.05
N GLN A 662 4.21 -3.70 -20.18
CA GLN A 662 4.15 -3.86 -18.71
C GLN A 662 3.27 -2.80 -18.01
N VAL A 663 2.80 -1.77 -18.73
CA VAL A 663 1.96 -0.71 -18.13
C VAL A 663 0.56 -1.20 -17.78
N VAL A 664 0.00 -2.11 -18.59
CA VAL A 664 -1.30 -2.76 -18.36
C VAL A 664 -1.18 -4.23 -18.75
N GLU A 665 -1.41 -5.14 -17.81
CA GLU A 665 -1.37 -6.59 -18.08
C GLU A 665 -2.75 -7.27 -17.96
N SER A 666 -3.65 -6.75 -17.12
CA SER A 666 -4.94 -7.37 -16.79
C SER A 666 -6.14 -6.43 -17.01
N CYS A 667 -7.18 -6.97 -17.64
CA CYS A 667 -8.53 -6.39 -17.70
C CYS A 667 -9.48 -7.24 -16.83
N ILE A 668 -10.02 -6.64 -15.79
CA ILE A 668 -10.88 -7.27 -14.78
C ILE A 668 -12.33 -6.94 -15.10
N VAL A 669 -13.17 -7.98 -15.16
CA VAL A 669 -14.60 -7.86 -15.44
C VAL A 669 -15.36 -8.12 -14.13
N SER A 670 -15.86 -7.06 -13.48
CA SER A 670 -16.62 -7.19 -12.23
C SER A 670 -18.05 -7.65 -12.48
N MET A 671 -18.65 -8.29 -11.47
CA MET A 671 -19.88 -9.07 -11.60
C MET A 671 -19.82 -10.07 -12.77
N THR A 672 -18.70 -10.81 -12.92
CA THR A 672 -18.65 -11.94 -13.87
C THR A 672 -19.52 -13.07 -13.34
N ARG A 673 -20.69 -13.24 -13.94
CA ARG A 673 -21.64 -14.31 -13.67
C ARG A 673 -21.47 -15.51 -14.60
N GLY A 674 -20.65 -15.41 -15.66
CA GLY A 674 -20.59 -16.40 -16.73
C GLY A 674 -19.48 -16.15 -17.77
N ALA A 675 -19.27 -17.12 -18.65
CA ALA A 675 -18.24 -17.04 -19.69
C ALA A 675 -18.57 -15.98 -20.77
N ASP A 676 -19.85 -15.76 -21.05
CA ASP A 676 -20.35 -14.72 -21.96
C ASP A 676 -19.88 -13.30 -21.57
N ASP A 677 -19.75 -13.01 -20.28
CA ASP A 677 -19.29 -11.70 -19.78
C ASP A 677 -17.85 -11.40 -20.20
N ILE A 678 -16.97 -12.40 -20.12
CA ILE A 678 -15.57 -12.30 -20.54
C ILE A 678 -15.45 -12.26 -22.05
N LEU A 679 -16.23 -13.09 -22.77
CA LEU A 679 -16.19 -13.10 -24.24
C LEU A 679 -16.66 -11.76 -24.83
N ALA A 680 -17.61 -11.05 -24.19
CA ALA A 680 -17.99 -9.68 -24.58
C ALA A 680 -16.81 -8.69 -24.45
N ALA A 681 -16.09 -8.72 -23.32
CA ALA A 681 -14.89 -7.90 -23.14
C ALA A 681 -13.80 -8.24 -24.18
N VAL A 682 -13.62 -9.52 -24.54
CA VAL A 682 -12.67 -9.97 -25.58
C VAL A 682 -13.09 -9.48 -26.97
N VAL A 683 -14.39 -9.48 -27.31
CA VAL A 683 -14.90 -8.93 -28.58
C VAL A 683 -14.62 -7.43 -28.68
N LEU A 684 -14.95 -6.65 -27.64
CA LEU A 684 -14.70 -5.20 -27.66
C LEU A 684 -13.19 -4.89 -27.71
N ALA A 685 -12.36 -5.71 -27.06
CA ALA A 685 -10.90 -5.62 -27.12
C ALA A 685 -10.32 -5.98 -28.50
N ARG A 686 -10.99 -6.83 -29.29
CA ARG A 686 -10.65 -7.07 -30.71
C ARG A 686 -10.88 -5.81 -31.53
N GLU A 687 -12.07 -5.22 -31.46
CA GLU A 687 -12.39 -4.00 -32.23
C GLU A 687 -11.49 -2.81 -31.84
N ALA A 688 -10.96 -2.79 -30.62
CA ALA A 688 -9.99 -1.78 -30.16
C ALA A 688 -8.53 -2.04 -30.61
N GLY A 689 -8.20 -3.25 -31.08
CA GLY A 689 -6.83 -3.65 -31.46
C GLY A 689 -5.95 -4.15 -30.30
N LEU A 690 -6.55 -4.66 -29.22
CA LEU A 690 -5.85 -5.36 -28.13
C LEU A 690 -5.80 -6.88 -28.33
N VAL A 691 -6.72 -7.45 -29.11
CA VAL A 691 -6.83 -8.89 -29.42
C VAL A 691 -6.77 -9.08 -30.94
N ASP A 692 -5.91 -9.98 -31.41
CA ASP A 692 -5.87 -10.44 -32.80
C ASP A 692 -6.32 -11.91 -32.83
N THR A 693 -7.55 -12.15 -33.31
CA THR A 693 -8.14 -13.51 -33.37
C THR A 693 -7.58 -14.37 -34.51
N ALA A 694 -6.95 -13.75 -35.52
CA ALA A 694 -6.31 -14.44 -36.64
C ALA A 694 -4.96 -15.02 -36.21
N ALA A 695 -4.11 -14.19 -35.59
CA ALA A 695 -2.88 -14.63 -34.94
C ALA A 695 -3.17 -15.46 -33.67
N GLY A 696 -4.35 -15.31 -33.07
CA GLY A 696 -4.71 -15.92 -31.79
C GLY A 696 -3.96 -15.31 -30.61
N THR A 697 -3.63 -14.02 -30.67
CA THR A 697 -2.82 -13.32 -29.66
C THR A 697 -3.61 -12.22 -28.94
N SER A 698 -3.25 -11.94 -27.69
CA SER A 698 -3.77 -10.78 -26.95
C SER A 698 -2.65 -10.01 -26.27
N ARG A 699 -2.78 -8.69 -26.25
CA ARG A 699 -1.88 -7.76 -25.54
C ARG A 699 -2.15 -7.70 -24.03
N VAL A 700 -3.35 -8.10 -23.58
CA VAL A 700 -3.78 -8.13 -22.17
C VAL A 700 -4.42 -9.48 -21.80
N GLY A 701 -4.42 -9.83 -20.52
CA GLY A 701 -5.22 -10.93 -19.97
C GLY A 701 -6.62 -10.46 -19.56
N PHE A 702 -7.59 -11.37 -19.54
CA PHE A 702 -8.96 -11.10 -19.10
C PHE A 702 -9.26 -11.89 -17.83
N VAL A 703 -9.75 -11.20 -16.80
CA VAL A 703 -9.80 -11.68 -15.42
C VAL A 703 -11.25 -11.68 -14.94
N PRO A 704 -11.90 -12.85 -14.83
CA PRO A 704 -13.20 -12.94 -14.20
C PRO A 704 -13.09 -12.62 -12.71
N LEU A 705 -13.90 -11.67 -12.26
CA LEU A 705 -14.06 -11.34 -10.84
C LEU A 705 -15.41 -11.90 -10.35
N LEU A 706 -15.30 -12.90 -9.49
CA LEU A 706 -16.42 -13.64 -8.91
C LEU A 706 -16.77 -13.01 -7.54
N GLU A 707 -17.94 -12.37 -7.44
CA GLU A 707 -18.29 -11.47 -6.33
C GLU A 707 -19.44 -11.94 -5.41
N GLN A 708 -20.34 -12.84 -5.82
CA GLN A 708 -21.38 -13.42 -4.96
C GLN A 708 -21.20 -14.95 -4.81
N VAL A 709 -22.03 -15.59 -3.98
CA VAL A 709 -21.85 -17.01 -3.64
C VAL A 709 -22.11 -17.96 -4.82
N ASP A 710 -23.05 -17.65 -5.70
CA ASP A 710 -23.41 -18.56 -6.79
C ASP A 710 -22.38 -18.54 -7.95
N GLU A 711 -21.65 -17.44 -8.15
CA GLU A 711 -20.47 -17.41 -9.04
C GLU A 711 -19.27 -18.14 -8.42
N LEU A 712 -19.10 -18.09 -7.08
CA LEU A 712 -18.07 -18.86 -6.38
C LEU A 712 -18.35 -20.39 -6.42
N ARG A 713 -19.63 -20.78 -6.43
CA ARG A 713 -20.07 -22.16 -6.68
C ARG A 713 -19.76 -22.58 -8.12
N SER A 714 -20.17 -21.77 -9.08
CA SER A 714 -20.01 -22.02 -10.52
C SER A 714 -18.59 -21.70 -11.05
N ALA A 715 -17.65 -21.28 -10.20
CA ALA A 715 -16.32 -20.79 -10.57
C ALA A 715 -15.56 -21.74 -11.50
N GLY A 716 -15.63 -23.04 -11.23
CA GLY A 716 -15.04 -24.07 -12.09
C GLY A 716 -15.70 -24.15 -13.47
N GLU A 717 -17.03 -24.08 -13.53
CA GLU A 717 -17.81 -24.19 -14.76
C GLU A 717 -17.61 -22.97 -15.68
N ILE A 718 -17.56 -21.77 -15.09
CA ILE A 718 -17.28 -20.50 -15.81
C ILE A 718 -15.91 -20.57 -16.50
N VAL A 719 -14.87 -20.97 -15.76
CA VAL A 719 -13.50 -21.05 -16.30
C VAL A 719 -13.32 -22.26 -17.24
N ASP A 720 -14.03 -23.37 -17.01
CA ASP A 720 -14.00 -24.54 -17.89
C ASP A 720 -14.62 -24.22 -19.26
N ALA A 721 -15.74 -23.48 -19.29
CA ALA A 721 -16.35 -22.99 -20.53
C ALA A 721 -15.42 -22.04 -21.30
N LEU A 722 -14.78 -21.09 -20.60
CA LEU A 722 -13.82 -20.16 -21.20
C LEU A 722 -12.61 -20.88 -21.81
N LEU A 723 -11.98 -21.79 -21.06
CA LEU A 723 -10.81 -22.53 -21.54
C LEU A 723 -11.15 -23.60 -22.59
N SER A 724 -12.42 -24.03 -22.68
CA SER A 724 -12.92 -24.87 -23.76
C SER A 724 -13.19 -24.10 -25.07
N THR A 725 -13.42 -22.78 -25.00
CA THR A 725 -13.63 -21.91 -26.16
C THR A 725 -12.32 -21.81 -26.96
N PRO A 726 -12.19 -22.36 -28.19
CA PRO A 726 -10.89 -22.59 -28.83
C PRO A 726 -10.09 -21.31 -29.16
N ILE A 727 -10.78 -20.20 -29.43
CA ILE A 727 -10.14 -18.89 -29.63
C ILE A 727 -9.62 -18.30 -28.31
N TYR A 728 -10.38 -18.42 -27.21
CA TYR A 728 -9.93 -17.96 -25.89
C TYR A 728 -8.75 -18.79 -25.37
N ARG A 729 -8.75 -20.11 -25.61
CA ARG A 729 -7.60 -20.97 -25.25
C ARG A 729 -6.31 -20.58 -25.97
N ARG A 730 -6.39 -20.10 -27.22
CA ARG A 730 -5.25 -19.52 -27.96
C ARG A 730 -4.78 -18.19 -27.36
N ILE A 731 -5.71 -17.32 -27.01
CA ILE A 731 -5.41 -16.05 -26.30
C ILE A 731 -4.65 -16.32 -25.00
N VAL A 732 -5.10 -17.27 -24.18
CA VAL A 732 -4.41 -17.68 -22.93
C VAL A 732 -3.01 -18.27 -23.21
N ALA A 733 -2.86 -19.10 -24.24
CA ALA A 733 -1.54 -19.61 -24.65
C ALA A 733 -0.59 -18.47 -25.07
N SER A 734 -1.07 -17.48 -25.84
CA SER A 734 -0.27 -16.31 -26.26
C SER A 734 0.20 -15.44 -25.08
N ARG A 735 -0.45 -15.58 -23.91
CA ARG A 735 -0.15 -14.87 -22.67
C ARG A 735 0.69 -15.71 -21.68
N GLY A 736 1.20 -16.87 -22.11
CA GLY A 736 2.09 -17.73 -21.33
C GLY A 736 1.38 -18.83 -20.53
N ASP A 737 0.21 -19.27 -21.01
CA ASP A 737 -0.64 -20.28 -20.37
C ASP A 737 -1.01 -19.94 -18.91
N VAL A 738 -1.26 -18.65 -18.63
CA VAL A 738 -1.76 -18.17 -17.33
C VAL A 738 -3.21 -17.74 -17.46
N GLN A 739 -4.08 -18.31 -16.63
CA GLN A 739 -5.41 -17.75 -16.37
C GLN A 739 -5.39 -17.07 -14.99
N GLU A 740 -5.60 -15.75 -14.97
CA GLU A 740 -5.81 -15.01 -13.74
C GLU A 740 -7.31 -15.00 -13.40
N VAL A 741 -7.66 -15.21 -12.13
CA VAL A 741 -9.05 -15.20 -11.61
C VAL A 741 -9.08 -14.40 -10.31
N MET A 742 -10.04 -13.49 -10.18
CA MET A 742 -10.17 -12.62 -9.01
C MET A 742 -11.35 -13.02 -8.11
N LEU A 743 -11.14 -12.98 -6.79
CA LEU A 743 -12.11 -13.44 -5.78
C LEU A 743 -12.58 -12.28 -4.90
N GLY A 744 -13.89 -12.01 -4.91
CA GLY A 744 -14.55 -10.90 -4.21
C GLY A 744 -14.95 -11.24 -2.78
N TYR A 745 -14.04 -11.04 -1.82
CA TYR A 745 -14.30 -11.32 -0.39
C TYR A 745 -15.35 -10.40 0.24
N SER A 746 -15.26 -9.07 0.05
CA SER A 746 -16.13 -8.13 0.76
C SER A 746 -17.59 -8.21 0.29
N ASP A 747 -17.82 -8.41 -1.01
CA ASP A 747 -19.16 -8.44 -1.59
C ASP A 747 -19.85 -9.80 -1.37
N SER A 748 -19.12 -10.93 -1.42
CA SER A 748 -19.68 -12.24 -1.04
C SER A 748 -19.98 -12.33 0.46
N ASN A 749 -19.24 -11.60 1.31
CA ASN A 749 -19.59 -11.42 2.73
C ASN A 749 -20.87 -10.57 2.89
N LYS A 750 -21.02 -9.48 2.11
CA LYS A 750 -22.26 -8.68 2.07
C LYS A 750 -23.48 -9.52 1.65
N ASP A 751 -23.28 -10.48 0.74
CA ASP A 751 -24.29 -11.38 0.16
C ASP A 751 -24.72 -12.53 1.11
N ALA A 752 -23.78 -13.16 1.81
CA ALA A 752 -24.03 -14.44 2.50
C ALA A 752 -23.42 -14.59 3.91
N GLY A 753 -22.74 -13.57 4.42
CA GLY A 753 -22.07 -13.60 5.72
C GLY A 753 -20.71 -14.32 5.71
N ILE A 754 -19.89 -14.02 6.72
CA ILE A 754 -18.44 -14.30 6.69
C ILE A 754 -18.11 -15.80 6.62
N THR A 755 -18.85 -16.65 7.34
CA THR A 755 -18.66 -18.12 7.33
C THR A 755 -18.79 -18.69 5.92
N THR A 756 -19.81 -18.25 5.18
CA THR A 756 -20.16 -18.78 3.87
C THR A 756 -19.31 -18.17 2.77
N SER A 757 -19.03 -16.86 2.85
CA SER A 757 -18.06 -16.19 1.97
C SER A 757 -16.69 -16.89 2.01
N GLN A 758 -16.10 -17.05 3.21
CA GLN A 758 -14.77 -17.68 3.33
C GLN A 758 -14.80 -19.16 2.94
N TRP A 759 -15.88 -19.88 3.23
CA TRP A 759 -16.02 -21.30 2.87
C TRP A 759 -16.17 -21.53 1.37
N GLU A 760 -17.08 -20.82 0.69
CA GLU A 760 -17.27 -20.98 -0.75
C GLU A 760 -16.10 -20.41 -1.55
N ILE A 761 -15.38 -19.39 -1.05
CA ILE A 761 -14.09 -18.97 -1.62
C ILE A 761 -13.06 -20.10 -1.52
N HIS A 762 -12.92 -20.75 -0.36
CA HIS A 762 -11.99 -21.87 -0.18
C HIS A 762 -12.34 -23.08 -1.07
N LEU A 763 -13.63 -23.35 -1.29
CA LEU A 763 -14.09 -24.34 -2.27
C LEU A 763 -13.85 -23.89 -3.72
N ALA A 764 -14.11 -22.63 -4.07
CA ALA A 764 -13.86 -22.07 -5.39
C ALA A 764 -12.38 -22.21 -5.79
N GLN A 765 -11.45 -21.93 -4.87
CA GLN A 765 -10.01 -22.09 -5.10
C GLN A 765 -9.63 -23.53 -5.45
N ARG A 766 -10.22 -24.54 -4.79
CA ARG A 766 -10.04 -25.96 -5.15
C ARG A 766 -10.62 -26.26 -6.55
N ARG A 767 -11.86 -25.83 -6.82
CA ARG A 767 -12.55 -26.01 -8.12
C ARG A 767 -11.72 -25.42 -9.28
N LEU A 768 -11.21 -24.19 -9.10
CA LEU A 768 -10.41 -23.46 -10.08
C LEU A 768 -9.05 -24.12 -10.35
N ARG A 769 -8.34 -24.59 -9.32
CA ARG A 769 -7.08 -25.35 -9.46
C ARG A 769 -7.29 -26.60 -10.30
N ASP A 770 -8.35 -27.34 -10.04
CA ASP A 770 -8.62 -28.62 -10.72
C ASP A 770 -9.01 -28.41 -12.20
N VAL A 771 -9.73 -27.33 -12.52
CA VAL A 771 -10.04 -26.91 -13.90
C VAL A 771 -8.81 -26.34 -14.62
N ALA A 772 -7.97 -25.55 -13.96
CA ALA A 772 -6.71 -25.06 -14.55
C ALA A 772 -5.78 -26.23 -14.93
N SER A 773 -5.66 -27.23 -14.04
CA SER A 773 -4.94 -28.48 -14.27
C SER A 773 -5.51 -29.27 -15.46
N LYS A 774 -6.84 -29.40 -15.56
CA LYS A 774 -7.54 -30.04 -16.71
C LYS A 774 -7.13 -29.45 -18.07
N HIS A 775 -6.91 -28.13 -18.15
CA HIS A 775 -6.57 -27.40 -19.38
C HIS A 775 -5.08 -27.15 -19.59
N GLY A 776 -4.23 -27.63 -18.66
CA GLY A 776 -2.78 -27.41 -18.68
C GLY A 776 -2.38 -25.94 -18.56
N VAL A 777 -3.20 -25.11 -17.89
CA VAL A 777 -2.90 -23.70 -17.62
C VAL A 777 -2.51 -23.49 -16.16
N ARG A 778 -1.68 -22.48 -15.90
CA ARG A 778 -1.31 -22.05 -14.55
C ARG A 778 -2.37 -21.08 -14.04
N LEU A 779 -2.92 -21.37 -12.86
CA LEU A 779 -3.86 -20.49 -12.19
C LEU A 779 -3.09 -19.40 -11.44
N ARG A 780 -3.43 -18.13 -11.67
CA ARG A 780 -3.05 -17.03 -10.79
C ARG A 780 -4.30 -16.54 -10.06
N LEU A 781 -4.29 -16.61 -8.73
CA LEU A 781 -5.34 -16.00 -7.94
C LEU A 781 -5.03 -14.53 -7.65
N PHE A 782 -6.05 -13.70 -7.82
CA PHE A 782 -6.08 -12.32 -7.35
C PHE A 782 -7.06 -12.21 -6.17
N HIS A 783 -6.51 -12.08 -4.97
CA HIS A 783 -7.29 -11.92 -3.75
C HIS A 783 -7.75 -10.47 -3.61
N GLY A 784 -9.05 -10.24 -3.83
CA GLY A 784 -9.66 -8.92 -3.80
C GLY A 784 -9.77 -8.31 -2.40
N ARG A 785 -10.27 -7.07 -2.34
CA ARG A 785 -10.43 -6.33 -1.08
C ARG A 785 -11.20 -7.16 -0.05
N GLY A 786 -10.59 -7.29 1.12
CA GLY A 786 -11.23 -7.84 2.30
C GLY A 786 -11.09 -9.35 2.49
N GLY A 787 -10.14 -10.00 1.81
CA GLY A 787 -9.62 -11.29 2.26
C GLY A 787 -8.74 -11.12 3.50
N THR A 788 -8.57 -12.20 4.28
CA THR A 788 -7.69 -12.23 5.46
C THR A 788 -6.24 -11.82 5.12
N VAL A 789 -5.80 -12.09 3.88
CA VAL A 789 -4.50 -11.69 3.32
C VAL A 789 -4.33 -10.17 3.20
N GLY A 790 -5.40 -9.43 2.87
CA GLY A 790 -5.32 -7.97 2.66
C GLY A 790 -5.40 -7.16 3.96
N ARG A 791 -6.17 -7.65 4.94
CA ARG A 791 -6.67 -6.86 6.09
C ARG A 791 -5.67 -6.54 7.19
N GLY A 792 -4.52 -7.20 7.22
CA GLY A 792 -3.45 -6.97 8.23
C GLY A 792 -3.88 -7.17 9.69
N GLY A 793 -5.01 -7.84 9.95
CA GLY A 793 -5.48 -8.19 11.30
C GLY A 793 -4.77 -9.41 11.91
N GLY A 794 -4.21 -10.25 11.05
CA GLY A 794 -3.26 -11.31 11.38
C GLY A 794 -2.05 -11.24 10.44
N PRO A 795 -1.03 -12.09 10.65
CA PRO A 795 0.18 -12.09 9.82
C PRO A 795 -0.14 -12.39 8.36
N THR A 796 0.35 -11.55 7.44
CA THR A 796 0.21 -11.75 5.98
C THR A 796 0.67 -13.15 5.56
N TYR A 797 1.71 -13.66 6.25
CA TYR A 797 2.26 -15.00 6.06
C TYR A 797 1.22 -16.12 6.30
N GLU A 798 0.53 -16.10 7.44
CA GLU A 798 -0.43 -17.14 7.81
C GLU A 798 -1.66 -17.15 6.91
N ALA A 799 -2.10 -15.96 6.46
CA ALA A 799 -3.24 -15.82 5.57
C ALA A 799 -2.97 -16.39 4.16
N ILE A 800 -1.73 -16.33 3.67
CA ILE A 800 -1.34 -16.98 2.42
C ILE A 800 -1.26 -18.51 2.62
N LEU A 801 -0.68 -18.98 3.73
CA LEU A 801 -0.63 -20.43 4.05
C LEU A 801 -1.99 -21.07 4.37
N ALA A 802 -3.02 -20.27 4.66
CA ALA A 802 -4.38 -20.72 4.90
C ALA A 802 -5.10 -21.20 3.63
N GLN A 803 -4.57 -20.92 2.44
CA GLN A 803 -5.13 -21.37 1.15
C GLN A 803 -5.06 -22.90 0.98
N PRO A 804 -5.89 -23.51 0.10
CA PRO A 804 -5.80 -24.93 -0.19
C PRO A 804 -4.46 -25.31 -0.84
N TRP A 805 -3.95 -26.49 -0.50
CA TRP A 805 -2.72 -27.05 -1.07
C TRP A 805 -2.75 -27.07 -2.61
N GLY A 806 -1.61 -26.80 -3.23
CA GLY A 806 -1.44 -26.83 -4.69
C GLY A 806 -2.26 -25.80 -5.49
N VAL A 807 -2.97 -24.87 -4.83
CA VAL A 807 -3.61 -23.71 -5.51
C VAL A 807 -2.57 -22.68 -5.91
N LEU A 808 -1.51 -22.54 -5.11
CA LEU A 808 -0.41 -21.62 -5.33
C LEU A 808 0.80 -22.35 -5.93
N ASP A 809 1.25 -21.89 -7.09
CA ASP A 809 2.47 -22.36 -7.77
C ASP A 809 3.31 -21.14 -8.20
N GLY A 810 3.84 -20.42 -7.20
CA GLY A 810 4.67 -19.23 -7.35
C GLY A 810 3.96 -17.88 -7.61
N GLU A 811 2.77 -17.87 -8.21
CA GLU A 811 2.10 -16.61 -8.61
C GLU A 811 0.90 -16.21 -7.72
N ILE A 812 0.90 -14.96 -7.22
CA ILE A 812 -0.23 -14.38 -6.46
C ILE A 812 -0.37 -12.86 -6.70
N LYS A 813 -1.61 -12.39 -6.84
CA LYS A 813 -1.97 -10.98 -6.70
C LYS A 813 -2.78 -10.76 -5.42
N VAL A 814 -2.50 -9.68 -4.70
CA VAL A 814 -3.18 -9.33 -3.44
C VAL A 814 -3.58 -7.86 -3.49
N THR A 815 -4.85 -7.53 -3.24
CA THR A 815 -5.27 -6.14 -3.06
C THR A 815 -4.72 -5.59 -1.75
N GLU A 816 -3.82 -4.61 -1.85
CA GLU A 816 -3.44 -3.77 -0.72
C GLU A 816 -4.52 -2.70 -0.53
N GLN A 817 -5.23 -2.82 0.58
CA GLN A 817 -6.34 -1.95 0.94
C GLN A 817 -5.80 -0.64 1.50
N GLY A 818 -6.35 0.50 1.06
CA GLY A 818 -6.02 1.82 1.60
C GLY A 818 -5.83 1.83 3.12
N GLU A 819 -6.83 1.34 3.85
CA GLU A 819 -6.90 1.36 5.33
C GLU A 819 -5.83 0.52 6.06
N VAL A 820 -4.95 -0.15 5.32
CA VAL A 820 -3.80 -0.90 5.87
C VAL A 820 -2.48 -0.45 5.22
N ILE A 821 -2.50 0.35 4.14
CA ILE A 821 -1.28 0.81 3.45
C ILE A 821 -0.40 1.65 4.38
N SER A 822 -0.99 2.55 5.17
CA SER A 822 -0.23 3.33 6.15
C SER A 822 0.36 2.45 7.27
N ASP A 823 -0.35 1.41 7.73
CA ASP A 823 0.18 0.48 8.76
C ASP A 823 1.29 -0.46 8.23
N LYS A 824 1.17 -0.91 6.97
CA LYS A 824 2.14 -1.80 6.32
C LYS A 824 3.37 -1.06 5.80
N TYR A 825 3.20 0.11 5.18
CA TYR A 825 4.23 0.70 4.31
C TYR A 825 4.79 2.05 4.78
N LEU A 826 4.22 2.72 5.80
CA LEU A 826 4.72 4.04 6.23
C LEU A 826 6.15 3.98 6.80
N LEU A 827 6.48 2.93 7.57
CA LEU A 827 7.81 2.75 8.17
C LEU A 827 8.65 1.75 7.35
N PRO A 828 9.90 2.08 6.95
CA PRO A 828 10.73 1.22 6.10
C PRO A 828 10.94 -0.20 6.64
N THR A 829 11.05 -0.35 7.97
CA THR A 829 11.16 -1.65 8.64
C THR A 829 9.94 -2.54 8.42
N LEU A 830 8.74 -1.98 8.58
CA LEU A 830 7.46 -2.70 8.44
C LEU A 830 7.17 -2.97 6.96
N ALA A 831 7.46 -2.00 6.09
CA ALA A 831 7.33 -2.13 4.64
C ALA A 831 8.15 -3.30 4.10
N ARG A 832 9.42 -3.40 4.55
CA ARG A 832 10.32 -4.51 4.26
C ARG A 832 9.81 -5.84 4.81
N ASP A 833 9.33 -5.86 6.05
CA ASP A 833 8.89 -7.09 6.71
C ASP A 833 7.62 -7.66 6.07
N ASN A 834 6.63 -6.82 5.76
CA ASN A 834 5.40 -7.22 5.06
C ASN A 834 5.72 -7.83 3.68
N LEU A 835 6.66 -7.23 2.92
CA LEU A 835 7.11 -7.78 1.63
C LEU A 835 7.92 -9.09 1.79
N GLU A 836 8.78 -9.20 2.81
CA GLU A 836 9.52 -10.44 3.13
C GLU A 836 8.54 -11.56 3.55
N GLN A 837 7.51 -11.26 4.34
CA GLN A 837 6.45 -12.20 4.74
C GLN A 837 5.66 -12.71 3.53
N MET A 838 5.26 -11.84 2.59
CA MET A 838 4.55 -12.25 1.37
C MET A 838 5.38 -13.23 0.55
N LEU A 839 6.64 -12.87 0.26
CA LEU A 839 7.54 -13.71 -0.53
C LEU A 839 7.83 -15.04 0.18
N ALA A 840 8.08 -15.02 1.49
CA ALA A 840 8.34 -16.22 2.28
C ALA A 840 7.13 -17.16 2.31
N ALA A 841 5.91 -16.65 2.48
CA ALA A 841 4.71 -17.49 2.49
C ALA A 841 4.40 -18.09 1.11
N VAL A 842 4.66 -17.34 0.03
CA VAL A 842 4.54 -17.86 -1.34
C VAL A 842 5.60 -18.94 -1.59
N MET A 843 6.81 -18.77 -1.07
CA MET A 843 7.89 -19.76 -1.16
C MET A 843 7.59 -21.03 -0.34
N ASP A 844 7.10 -20.90 0.91
CA ASP A 844 6.65 -22.02 1.75
C ASP A 844 5.51 -22.79 1.06
N ALA A 845 4.44 -22.10 0.65
CA ALA A 845 3.33 -22.77 -0.01
C ALA A 845 3.74 -23.49 -1.31
N SER A 846 4.58 -22.86 -2.14
CA SER A 846 5.02 -23.43 -3.43
C SER A 846 6.05 -24.55 -3.31
N LEU A 847 6.85 -24.59 -2.23
CA LEU A 847 7.86 -25.65 -2.00
C LEU A 847 7.35 -26.76 -1.05
N LEU A 848 6.60 -26.41 0.00
CA LEU A 848 6.29 -27.26 1.15
C LEU A 848 4.79 -27.58 1.32
N HIS A 849 3.87 -26.80 0.73
CA HIS A 849 2.42 -27.06 0.77
C HIS A 849 1.88 -27.64 -0.55
N ARG A 850 2.73 -28.37 -1.29
CA ARG A 850 2.42 -28.97 -2.59
C ARG A 850 1.49 -30.19 -2.52
N THR A 851 1.30 -30.76 -1.33
CA THR A 851 0.45 -31.93 -1.06
C THR A 851 -0.45 -31.67 0.16
N PRO A 852 -1.61 -32.35 0.28
CA PRO A 852 -2.49 -32.18 1.43
C PRO A 852 -1.82 -32.69 2.72
N ARG A 853 -1.82 -31.86 3.76
CA ARG A 853 -1.35 -32.18 5.13
C ARG A 853 -2.31 -33.10 5.93
N SER A 854 -3.28 -33.72 5.24
CA SER A 854 -4.33 -34.62 5.78
C SER A 854 -4.72 -35.63 4.72
N ASP A 855 -5.20 -36.81 5.15
CA ASP A 855 -5.86 -37.76 4.25
C ASP A 855 -7.20 -37.24 3.70
N SER A 856 -7.72 -37.92 2.67
CA SER A 856 -8.99 -37.61 2.01
C SER A 856 -10.17 -37.62 2.97
N ASP A 857 -10.16 -38.55 3.92
CA ASP A 857 -11.33 -38.90 4.72
C ASP A 857 -11.53 -37.87 5.83
N ARG A 858 -10.43 -37.40 6.44
CA ARG A 858 -10.44 -36.27 7.37
C ARG A 858 -10.79 -34.95 6.66
N VAL A 859 -10.33 -34.73 5.42
CA VAL A 859 -10.75 -33.56 4.63
C VAL A 859 -12.25 -33.62 4.34
N GLY A 860 -12.78 -34.75 3.88
CA GLY A 860 -14.22 -34.92 3.64
C GLY A 860 -15.06 -34.74 4.92
N ALA A 861 -14.56 -35.19 6.06
CA ALA A 861 -15.19 -34.93 7.35
C ALA A 861 -15.22 -33.44 7.69
N TRP A 862 -14.09 -32.73 7.61
CA TRP A 862 -14.00 -31.28 7.88
C TRP A 862 -14.83 -30.44 6.90
N ASP A 863 -14.87 -30.82 5.62
CA ASP A 863 -15.69 -30.19 4.59
C ASP A 863 -17.20 -30.32 4.93
N SER A 864 -17.62 -31.44 5.54
CA SER A 864 -18.98 -31.64 6.06
C SER A 864 -19.29 -30.75 7.28
N VAL A 865 -18.34 -30.59 8.20
CA VAL A 865 -18.46 -29.66 9.34
C VAL A 865 -18.66 -28.23 8.83
N MET A 866 -17.82 -27.79 7.89
CA MET A 866 -17.90 -26.43 7.33
C MET A 866 -19.16 -26.22 6.51
N SER A 867 -19.62 -27.21 5.74
CA SER A 867 -20.86 -27.10 4.97
C SER A 867 -22.10 -27.01 5.88
N THR A 868 -22.09 -27.72 7.01
CA THR A 868 -23.13 -27.62 8.05
C THR A 868 -23.13 -26.22 8.68
N ALA A 869 -21.95 -25.73 9.11
CA ALA A 869 -21.81 -24.42 9.72
C ALA A 869 -22.18 -23.27 8.76
N SER A 870 -21.73 -23.34 7.50
CA SER A 870 -22.02 -22.38 6.45
C SER A 870 -23.51 -22.32 6.11
N SER A 871 -24.19 -23.48 5.98
CA SER A 871 -25.63 -23.51 5.68
C SER A 871 -26.46 -22.81 6.77
N ALA A 872 -26.16 -23.09 8.04
CA ALA A 872 -26.82 -22.45 9.18
C ALA A 872 -26.44 -20.96 9.33
N ALA A 873 -25.17 -20.61 9.10
CA ALA A 873 -24.71 -19.22 9.12
C ALA A 873 -25.34 -18.37 8.01
N GLN A 874 -25.44 -18.90 6.79
CA GLN A 874 -26.09 -18.20 5.67
C GLN A 874 -27.57 -17.97 5.96
N ALA A 875 -28.28 -18.97 6.49
CA ALA A 875 -29.69 -18.82 6.88
C ALA A 875 -29.87 -17.76 7.99
N CYS A 876 -28.98 -17.73 8.99
CA CYS A 876 -29.00 -16.72 10.04
C CYS A 876 -28.73 -15.31 9.47
N TYR A 877 -27.66 -15.15 8.69
CA TYR A 877 -27.30 -13.87 8.06
C TYR A 877 -28.40 -13.34 7.13
N ARG A 878 -28.99 -14.21 6.30
CA ARG A 878 -30.13 -13.87 5.44
C ARG A 878 -31.39 -13.47 6.22
N SER A 879 -31.65 -14.08 7.38
CA SER A 879 -32.76 -13.65 8.26
C SER A 879 -32.56 -12.27 8.89
N LEU A 880 -31.37 -11.67 8.77
CA LEU A 880 -31.12 -10.26 9.02
C LEU A 880 -31.23 -9.45 7.72
N ILE A 881 -30.46 -9.78 6.68
CA ILE A 881 -30.32 -8.91 5.49
C ILE A 881 -31.51 -8.90 4.51
N ASP A 882 -32.36 -9.93 4.51
CA ASP A 882 -33.58 -9.97 3.70
C ASP A 882 -34.78 -9.25 4.39
N ASP A 883 -34.60 -8.70 5.60
CA ASP A 883 -35.66 -7.97 6.31
C ASP A 883 -35.89 -6.57 5.69
N PRO A 884 -37.15 -6.20 5.36
CA PRO A 884 -37.47 -4.95 4.67
C PRO A 884 -37.24 -3.68 5.53
N ASP A 885 -37.19 -3.77 6.86
CA ASP A 885 -36.91 -2.64 7.75
C ASP A 885 -35.40 -2.50 8.07
N LEU A 886 -34.55 -3.50 7.73
CA LEU A 886 -33.11 -3.39 7.97
C LEU A 886 -32.44 -2.19 7.28
N PRO A 887 -32.75 -1.82 6.02
CA PRO A 887 -32.17 -0.64 5.39
C PRO A 887 -32.42 0.65 6.20
N ARG A 888 -33.61 0.75 6.82
CA ARG A 888 -34.01 1.86 7.69
C ARG A 888 -33.29 1.80 9.04
N TYR A 889 -33.17 0.63 9.66
CA TYR A 889 -32.39 0.44 10.88
C TYR A 889 -30.90 0.76 10.68
N PHE A 890 -30.32 0.33 9.57
CA PHE A 890 -28.91 0.58 9.24
C PHE A 890 -28.64 2.07 8.96
N ALA A 891 -29.49 2.75 8.20
CA ALA A 891 -29.37 4.20 7.96
C ALA A 891 -29.52 5.03 9.25
N LEU A 892 -30.32 4.57 10.23
CA LEU A 892 -30.54 5.28 11.48
C LEU A 892 -29.53 4.91 12.58
N SER A 893 -29.08 3.66 12.69
CA SER A 893 -28.09 3.23 13.69
C SER A 893 -26.65 3.57 13.33
N THR A 894 -26.38 4.04 12.10
CA THR A 894 -25.02 4.34 11.60
C THR A 894 -24.94 5.72 10.93
N PRO A 895 -23.75 6.33 10.79
CA PRO A 895 -23.53 7.58 10.04
C PRO A 895 -23.41 7.39 8.51
N VAL A 896 -24.05 6.35 7.93
CA VAL A 896 -23.75 5.92 6.55
C VAL A 896 -24.22 6.90 5.47
N GLU A 897 -25.34 7.61 5.68
CA GLU A 897 -25.80 8.66 4.78
C GLU A 897 -24.84 9.86 4.80
N GLU A 898 -24.25 10.13 5.97
CA GLU A 898 -23.36 11.25 6.19
C GLU A 898 -21.95 11.05 5.56
N PHE A 899 -21.54 9.81 5.27
CA PHE A 899 -20.27 9.53 4.57
C PHE A 899 -20.15 10.21 3.19
N GLY A 900 -21.27 10.48 2.51
CA GLY A 900 -21.28 11.14 1.20
C GLY A 900 -20.66 12.55 1.24
N ALA A 901 -20.80 13.27 2.36
CA ALA A 901 -20.26 14.61 2.55
C ALA A 901 -18.77 14.63 2.97
N MET A 902 -18.17 13.47 3.28
CA MET A 902 -16.85 13.40 3.92
C MET A 902 -15.67 13.32 2.94
N HIS A 903 -15.91 13.42 1.64
CA HIS A 903 -14.87 13.52 0.59
C HIS A 903 -13.78 12.42 0.67
N LEU A 904 -14.17 11.22 1.11
CA LEU A 904 -13.23 10.14 1.47
C LEU A 904 -12.42 9.60 0.28
N GLY A 905 -12.94 9.72 -0.94
CA GLY A 905 -12.28 9.30 -2.19
C GLY A 905 -13.02 9.81 -3.43
N SER A 906 -12.46 9.56 -4.61
CA SER A 906 -13.04 9.97 -5.90
C SER A 906 -14.36 9.25 -6.22
N ARG A 907 -14.50 8.00 -5.77
CA ARG A 907 -15.62 7.11 -6.13
C ARG A 907 -16.89 7.36 -5.30
N PRO A 908 -18.08 7.51 -5.93
CA PRO A 908 -19.36 7.62 -5.21
C PRO A 908 -19.70 6.42 -4.30
N SER A 909 -20.37 6.70 -3.17
CA SER A 909 -20.70 5.71 -2.13
C SER A 909 -21.80 4.72 -2.52
N ARG A 910 -22.76 5.15 -3.36
CA ARG A 910 -23.83 4.32 -3.94
C ARG A 910 -23.62 4.14 -5.45
N ARG A 911 -24.25 3.10 -6.03
CA ARG A 911 -24.41 2.99 -7.48
C ARG A 911 -25.53 3.97 -7.94
N PRO A 912 -25.39 4.69 -9.06
CA PRO A 912 -26.40 5.69 -9.47
C PRO A 912 -27.79 5.08 -9.73
N ASP A 913 -27.83 3.89 -10.33
CA ASP A 913 -29.02 3.32 -10.97
C ASP A 913 -29.84 2.42 -10.05
N THR A 914 -29.54 2.42 -8.74
CA THR A 914 -30.15 1.53 -7.75
C THR A 914 -31.01 2.29 -6.75
N ALA A 915 -32.24 1.82 -6.54
CA ALA A 915 -33.16 2.34 -5.53
C ALA A 915 -32.57 2.25 -4.10
N ALA A 916 -33.12 3.06 -3.18
CA ALA A 916 -32.66 3.18 -1.80
C ALA A 916 -32.79 1.86 -1.01
N GLY A 917 -31.73 1.07 -0.97
CA GLY A 917 -31.65 -0.21 -0.28
C GLY A 917 -30.23 -0.79 -0.21
N ILE A 918 -30.06 -1.89 0.54
CA ILE A 918 -28.75 -2.51 0.82
C ILE A 918 -28.11 -3.14 -0.43
N SER A 919 -28.91 -3.50 -1.44
CA SER A 919 -28.44 -3.96 -2.75
C SER A 919 -27.60 -2.90 -3.48
N GLY A 920 -28.09 -1.66 -3.53
CA GLY A 920 -27.40 -0.49 -4.13
C GLY A 920 -26.21 0.05 -3.33
N LEU A 921 -26.08 -0.38 -2.07
CA LEU A 921 -24.96 -0.02 -1.21
C LEU A 921 -23.72 -0.88 -1.52
N ARG A 922 -22.57 -0.24 -1.72
CA ARG A 922 -21.27 -0.93 -1.91
C ARG A 922 -20.80 -1.58 -0.60
N ALA A 923 -19.94 -2.60 -0.68
CA ALA A 923 -19.40 -3.26 0.52
C ALA A 923 -18.58 -2.33 1.44
N ILE A 924 -18.05 -1.21 0.92
CA ILE A 924 -17.22 -0.28 1.70
C ILE A 924 -18.07 0.54 2.70
N PRO A 925 -19.13 1.29 2.29
CA PRO A 925 -20.05 1.92 3.26
C PRO A 925 -20.76 0.92 4.16
N TRP A 926 -21.05 -0.30 3.68
CA TRP A 926 -21.65 -1.38 4.47
C TRP A 926 -20.80 -1.71 5.71
N VAL A 927 -19.55 -2.13 5.51
CA VAL A 927 -18.64 -2.45 6.61
C VAL A 927 -18.38 -1.21 7.48
N PHE A 928 -18.14 -0.05 6.86
CA PHE A 928 -17.76 1.16 7.60
C PHE A 928 -18.91 1.72 8.48
N GLY A 929 -20.18 1.61 8.06
CA GLY A 929 -21.33 2.01 8.88
C GLY A 929 -21.49 1.15 10.14
N TRP A 930 -21.39 -0.18 9.99
CA TRP A 930 -21.42 -1.10 11.14
C TRP A 930 -20.20 -0.95 12.06
N THR A 931 -19.04 -0.56 11.52
CA THR A 931 -17.84 -0.22 12.28
C THR A 931 -18.03 1.04 13.14
N GLN A 932 -18.52 2.14 12.57
CA GLN A 932 -18.68 3.43 13.28
C GLN A 932 -19.66 3.34 14.45
N SER A 933 -20.71 2.52 14.30
CA SER A 933 -21.71 2.23 15.34
C SER A 933 -21.31 1.10 16.32
N ARG A 934 -20.08 0.57 16.23
CA ARG A 934 -19.53 -0.54 17.05
C ARG A 934 -20.30 -1.86 17.01
N GLN A 935 -21.26 -2.02 16.10
CA GLN A 935 -22.01 -3.26 15.89
C GLN A 935 -21.21 -4.33 15.11
N VAL A 936 -20.36 -3.91 14.17
CA VAL A 936 -19.40 -4.76 13.41
C VAL A 936 -20.01 -6.02 12.75
N VAL A 937 -21.32 -6.00 12.46
CA VAL A 937 -22.12 -7.14 11.93
C VAL A 937 -21.40 -7.97 10.85
N PRO A 938 -20.76 -7.40 9.81
CA PRO A 938 -20.11 -8.19 8.75
C PRO A 938 -18.86 -8.97 9.18
N GLY A 939 -18.33 -8.76 10.39
CA GLY A 939 -17.17 -9.48 10.91
C GLY A 939 -17.50 -10.84 11.52
N TRP A 940 -18.72 -11.03 12.04
CA TRP A 940 -19.04 -12.19 12.89
C TRP A 940 -20.51 -12.66 12.87
N PHE A 941 -21.46 -11.91 12.31
CA PHE A 941 -22.88 -12.28 12.40
C PHE A 941 -23.20 -13.57 11.62
N GLY A 942 -23.89 -14.51 12.27
CA GLY A 942 -24.18 -15.85 11.77
C GLY A 942 -23.12 -16.91 12.13
N VAL A 943 -21.94 -16.51 12.62
CA VAL A 943 -20.87 -17.47 13.00
C VAL A 943 -21.27 -18.28 14.22
N GLY A 944 -21.92 -17.67 15.22
CA GLY A 944 -22.39 -18.36 16.43
C GLY A 944 -23.44 -19.41 16.11
N THR A 945 -24.47 -19.04 15.34
CA THR A 945 -25.49 -19.98 14.85
C THR A 945 -24.85 -21.11 14.00
N GLY A 946 -23.89 -20.79 13.14
CA GLY A 946 -23.18 -21.79 12.33
C GLY A 946 -22.39 -22.82 13.15
N LEU A 947 -21.56 -22.35 14.09
CA LEU A 947 -20.74 -23.20 14.94
C LEU A 947 -21.60 -24.04 15.89
N ALA A 948 -22.64 -23.45 16.49
CA ALA A 948 -23.59 -24.16 17.34
C ALA A 948 -24.34 -25.27 16.57
N ALA A 949 -24.75 -25.02 15.32
CA ALA A 949 -25.37 -26.04 14.47
C ALA A 949 -24.43 -27.21 14.17
N ALA A 950 -23.16 -26.93 13.84
CA ALA A 950 -22.14 -27.97 13.65
C ALA A 950 -21.85 -28.76 14.94
N ARG A 951 -21.81 -28.08 16.10
CA ARG A 951 -21.67 -28.74 17.41
C ARG A 951 -22.86 -29.64 17.73
N ALA A 952 -24.08 -29.18 17.47
CA ALA A 952 -25.33 -29.94 17.65
C ALA A 952 -25.43 -31.16 16.72
N ALA A 953 -24.88 -31.08 15.50
CA ALA A 953 -24.71 -32.22 14.59
C ALA A 953 -23.64 -33.24 15.05
N GLY A 954 -22.99 -33.02 16.20
CA GLY A 954 -22.00 -33.90 16.79
C GLY A 954 -20.54 -33.56 16.46
N HIS A 955 -20.28 -32.51 15.68
CA HIS A 955 -18.93 -32.16 15.23
C HIS A 955 -18.08 -31.37 16.25
N GLY A 956 -18.55 -31.20 17.48
CA GLY A 956 -17.83 -30.48 18.55
C GLY A 956 -16.34 -30.86 18.70
N PRO A 957 -15.97 -32.15 18.78
CA PRO A 957 -14.56 -32.57 18.83
C PRO A 957 -13.78 -32.23 17.55
N ALA A 958 -14.42 -32.29 16.38
CA ALA A 958 -13.78 -32.00 15.10
C ALA A 958 -13.45 -30.50 14.96
N LEU A 959 -14.33 -29.60 15.42
CA LEU A 959 -14.06 -28.15 15.47
C LEU A 959 -12.77 -27.83 16.26
N ALA A 960 -12.56 -28.52 17.39
CA ALA A 960 -11.35 -28.38 18.22
C ALA A 960 -10.10 -29.07 17.63
N GLU A 961 -10.24 -30.04 16.71
CA GLU A 961 -9.11 -30.55 15.90
C GLU A 961 -8.78 -29.59 14.75
N MET A 962 -9.80 -29.12 14.04
CA MET A 962 -9.70 -28.15 12.95
C MET A 962 -8.97 -26.89 13.41
N TYR A 963 -9.32 -26.32 14.57
CA TYR A 963 -8.65 -25.12 15.10
C TYR A 963 -7.16 -25.36 15.41
N ARG A 964 -6.80 -26.55 15.91
CA ARG A 964 -5.41 -26.88 16.26
C ARG A 964 -4.55 -27.22 15.03
N THR A 965 -5.13 -27.73 13.95
CA THR A 965 -4.38 -28.35 12.84
C THR A 965 -4.60 -27.70 11.48
N TRP A 966 -5.83 -27.26 11.16
CA TRP A 966 -6.20 -26.74 9.85
C TRP A 966 -6.01 -25.22 9.78
N HIS A 967 -5.12 -24.77 8.91
CA HIS A 967 -4.68 -23.37 8.85
C HIS A 967 -5.81 -22.44 8.41
N PHE A 968 -6.66 -22.87 7.46
CA PHE A 968 -7.89 -22.17 7.07
C PHE A 968 -8.80 -21.90 8.27
N PHE A 969 -9.17 -22.94 9.03
CA PHE A 969 -10.13 -22.80 10.13
C PHE A 969 -9.54 -22.04 11.33
N ARG A 970 -8.25 -22.20 11.64
CA ARG A 970 -7.56 -21.38 12.64
C ARG A 970 -7.62 -19.90 12.27
N ASN A 971 -7.19 -19.56 11.05
CA ASN A 971 -7.20 -18.18 10.54
C ASN A 971 -8.62 -17.59 10.54
N PHE A 972 -9.62 -18.35 10.09
CA PHE A 972 -11.03 -17.94 10.14
C PHE A 972 -11.48 -17.58 11.56
N ILE A 973 -11.28 -18.48 12.53
CA ILE A 973 -11.67 -18.24 13.93
C ILE A 973 -10.91 -17.05 14.53
N SER A 974 -9.60 -16.90 14.29
CA SER A 974 -8.82 -15.77 14.83
C SER A 974 -9.23 -14.41 14.25
N ASN A 975 -9.66 -14.34 12.97
CA ASN A 975 -10.21 -13.10 12.42
C ASN A 975 -11.60 -12.78 13.03
N VAL A 976 -12.48 -13.78 13.19
CA VAL A 976 -13.76 -13.59 13.87
C VAL A 976 -13.54 -13.12 15.31
N GLU A 977 -12.63 -13.77 16.05
CA GLU A 977 -12.26 -13.41 17.42
C GLU A 977 -11.79 -11.94 17.54
N MET A 978 -10.97 -11.46 16.60
CA MET A 978 -10.58 -10.05 16.51
C MET A 978 -11.79 -9.12 16.30
N THR A 979 -12.72 -9.46 15.40
CA THR A 979 -13.90 -8.61 15.14
C THR A 979 -14.90 -8.59 16.31
N LEU A 980 -15.09 -9.73 16.99
CA LEU A 980 -15.84 -9.81 18.25
C LEU A 980 -15.19 -8.93 19.32
N ALA A 981 -13.87 -8.99 19.49
CA ALA A 981 -13.14 -8.16 20.44
C ALA A 981 -13.14 -6.65 20.11
N LYS A 982 -13.49 -6.26 18.88
CA LYS A 982 -13.73 -4.84 18.48
C LYS A 982 -15.21 -4.44 18.52
N THR A 983 -16.12 -5.37 18.80
CA THR A 983 -17.56 -5.10 18.88
C THR A 983 -17.90 -4.55 20.27
N ASP A 984 -18.55 -3.39 20.33
CA ASP A 984 -19.05 -2.79 21.57
C ASP A 984 -20.54 -2.54 21.43
N LEU A 985 -21.33 -3.48 21.96
CA LEU A 985 -22.79 -3.42 21.87
C LEU A 985 -23.41 -2.45 22.87
N ASP A 986 -22.66 -1.96 23.86
CA ASP A 986 -23.15 -1.00 24.84
C ASP A 986 -22.94 0.43 24.36
N VAL A 987 -21.94 0.67 23.49
CA VAL A 987 -21.91 1.82 22.57
C VAL A 987 -22.99 1.70 21.51
N ALA A 988 -23.16 0.54 20.85
CA ALA A 988 -24.21 0.37 19.85
C ALA A 988 -25.62 0.66 20.41
N GLU A 989 -25.89 0.26 21.65
CA GLU A 989 -27.15 0.54 22.34
C GLU A 989 -27.40 2.05 22.54
N GLN A 990 -26.35 2.86 22.73
CA GLN A 990 -26.47 4.32 22.78
C GLN A 990 -26.88 4.90 21.42
N TYR A 991 -26.25 4.47 20.32
CA TYR A 991 -26.68 4.86 18.96
C TYR A 991 -28.14 4.48 18.70
N VAL A 992 -28.54 3.26 19.06
CA VAL A 992 -29.91 2.75 18.82
C VAL A 992 -30.94 3.47 19.70
N HIS A 993 -30.68 3.70 20.99
CA HIS A 993 -31.63 4.37 21.87
C HIS A 993 -31.77 5.88 21.58
N SER A 994 -30.72 6.57 21.09
CA SER A 994 -30.81 7.98 20.68
C SER A 994 -31.39 8.18 19.28
N LEU A 995 -30.95 7.38 18.29
CA LEU A 995 -31.15 7.71 16.87
C LEU A 995 -32.23 6.85 16.17
N VAL A 996 -32.63 5.73 16.77
CA VAL A 996 -33.47 4.71 16.12
C VAL A 996 -34.84 4.61 16.80
N PRO A 997 -35.95 4.65 16.04
CA PRO A 997 -37.29 4.40 16.55
C PRO A 997 -37.46 3.02 17.22
N VAL A 998 -38.28 2.97 18.27
CA VAL A 998 -38.42 1.80 19.18
C VAL A 998 -38.90 0.54 18.45
N GLU A 999 -39.68 0.67 17.38
CA GLU A 999 -40.13 -0.48 16.59
C GLU A 999 -38.97 -1.24 15.93
N LEU A 1000 -37.85 -0.57 15.64
CA LEU A 1000 -36.64 -1.16 15.04
C LEU A 1000 -35.63 -1.68 16.06
N HIS A 1001 -35.86 -1.49 17.37
CA HIS A 1001 -34.96 -1.97 18.44
C HIS A 1001 -34.89 -3.51 18.54
N HIS A 1002 -35.65 -4.25 17.73
CA HIS A 1002 -35.57 -5.71 17.65
C HIS A 1002 -34.28 -6.19 16.97
N PHE A 1003 -33.74 -5.45 16.00
CA PHE A 1003 -32.47 -5.79 15.35
C PHE A 1003 -31.30 -5.83 16.34
N LEU A 1004 -31.17 -4.83 17.23
CA LEU A 1004 -30.14 -4.84 18.27
C LEU A 1004 -30.25 -6.06 19.19
N LYS A 1005 -31.47 -6.55 19.47
CA LYS A 1005 -31.69 -7.75 20.30
C LYS A 1005 -31.25 -9.03 19.57
N GLN A 1006 -31.51 -9.13 18.27
CA GLN A 1006 -31.03 -10.22 17.40
C GLN A 1006 -29.49 -10.20 17.30
N ILE A 1007 -28.89 -9.03 17.08
CA ILE A 1007 -27.45 -8.79 17.06
C ILE A 1007 -26.81 -9.19 18.40
N ARG A 1008 -27.34 -8.72 19.54
CA ARG A 1008 -26.82 -9.04 20.88
C ARG A 1008 -26.95 -10.53 21.22
N ALA A 1009 -27.99 -11.23 20.73
CA ALA A 1009 -28.15 -12.67 20.89
C ALA A 1009 -27.14 -13.48 20.07
N GLU A 1010 -26.98 -13.18 18.78
CA GLU A 1010 -26.00 -13.86 17.91
C GLU A 1010 -24.55 -13.55 18.35
N HIS A 1011 -24.26 -12.35 18.86
CA HIS A 1011 -22.96 -12.02 19.45
C HIS A 1011 -22.62 -12.91 20.64
N ALA A 1012 -23.57 -13.09 21.58
CA ALA A 1012 -23.39 -13.95 22.73
C ALA A 1012 -23.16 -15.42 22.33
N ALA A 1013 -23.88 -15.90 21.30
CA ALA A 1013 -23.66 -17.23 20.73
C ALA A 1013 -22.27 -17.36 20.07
N ALA A 1014 -21.85 -16.37 19.27
CA ALA A 1014 -20.55 -16.35 18.60
C ALA A 1014 -19.38 -16.35 19.60
N VAL A 1015 -19.44 -15.51 20.63
CA VAL A 1015 -18.43 -15.50 21.72
C VAL A 1015 -18.39 -16.85 22.44
N SER A 1016 -19.55 -17.40 22.82
CA SER A 1016 -19.61 -18.69 23.52
C SER A 1016 -19.03 -19.84 22.68
N GLU A 1017 -19.31 -19.89 21.38
CA GLU A 1017 -18.82 -20.93 20.47
C GLU A 1017 -17.32 -20.78 20.16
N VAL A 1018 -16.82 -19.55 19.95
CA VAL A 1018 -15.39 -19.27 19.75
C VAL A 1018 -14.57 -19.68 20.99
N LEU A 1019 -15.01 -19.30 22.20
CA LEU A 1019 -14.32 -19.71 23.43
C LEU A 1019 -14.37 -21.24 23.63
N ALA A 1020 -15.49 -21.89 23.30
CA ALA A 1020 -15.64 -23.34 23.34
C ALA A 1020 -14.90 -24.11 22.22
N ILE A 1021 -14.25 -23.43 21.28
CA ILE A 1021 -13.36 -24.00 20.24
C ILE A 1021 -11.90 -23.72 20.58
N THR A 1022 -11.58 -22.50 20.99
CA THR A 1022 -10.21 -22.08 21.32
C THR A 1022 -9.75 -22.56 22.69
N GLY A 1023 -10.67 -22.84 23.62
CA GLY A 1023 -10.39 -23.21 25.01
C GLY A 1023 -9.98 -22.03 25.90
N GLN A 1024 -10.16 -20.79 25.43
CA GLN A 1024 -9.79 -19.58 26.14
C GLN A 1024 -10.85 -19.15 27.18
N ALA A 1025 -10.43 -18.43 28.22
CA ALA A 1025 -11.32 -17.88 29.24
C ALA A 1025 -11.97 -16.53 28.82
N SER A 1026 -11.36 -15.83 27.87
CA SER A 1026 -11.83 -14.57 27.28
C SER A 1026 -11.31 -14.46 25.84
N LEU A 1027 -11.92 -13.60 25.02
CA LEU A 1027 -11.42 -13.31 23.68
C LEU A 1027 -9.99 -12.76 23.77
N LEU A 1028 -9.14 -13.13 22.80
CA LEU A 1028 -7.74 -12.67 22.68
C LEU A 1028 -6.85 -12.98 23.90
N ALA A 1029 -7.21 -13.94 24.75
CA ALA A 1029 -6.30 -14.40 25.83
C ALA A 1029 -4.99 -14.98 25.28
N GLY A 1030 -5.00 -15.52 24.04
CA GLY A 1030 -3.81 -15.92 23.29
C GLY A 1030 -2.98 -14.76 22.71
N ASN A 1031 -3.43 -13.51 22.83
CA ASN A 1031 -2.67 -12.31 22.45
C ASN A 1031 -2.94 -11.15 23.45
N PRO A 1032 -2.36 -11.22 24.67
CA PRO A 1032 -2.64 -10.26 25.74
C PRO A 1032 -2.18 -8.83 25.41
N SER A 1033 -1.19 -8.67 24.52
CA SER A 1033 -0.73 -7.35 24.06
C SER A 1033 -1.80 -6.66 23.19
N LEU A 1034 -2.41 -7.40 22.25
CA LEU A 1034 -3.51 -6.89 21.44
C LEU A 1034 -4.74 -6.59 22.31
N ALA A 1035 -5.11 -7.51 23.21
CA ALA A 1035 -6.25 -7.31 24.12
C ALA A 1035 -6.10 -6.02 24.96
N ARG A 1036 -4.95 -5.85 25.62
CA ARG A 1036 -4.57 -4.66 26.40
C ARG A 1036 -4.58 -3.38 25.55
N THR A 1037 -4.18 -3.48 24.28
CA THR A 1037 -4.19 -2.36 23.33
C THR A 1037 -5.61 -1.94 22.93
N LEU A 1038 -6.54 -2.89 22.73
CA LEU A 1038 -7.93 -2.60 22.39
C LEU A 1038 -8.69 -2.00 23.59
N GLU A 1039 -8.58 -2.60 24.78
CA GLU A 1039 -9.17 -2.09 26.04
C GLU A 1039 -8.79 -0.63 26.31
N ILE A 1040 -7.50 -0.30 26.10
CA ILE A 1040 -7.01 1.08 26.22
C ILE A 1040 -7.68 1.98 25.16
N ARG A 1041 -7.77 1.57 23.89
CA ARG A 1041 -8.38 2.39 22.82
C ARG A 1041 -9.86 2.67 23.04
N ASP A 1042 -10.63 1.66 23.43
CA ASP A 1042 -12.08 1.77 23.62
C ASP A 1042 -12.44 2.85 24.64
N THR A 1043 -11.66 2.92 25.72
CA THR A 1043 -11.75 3.96 26.75
C THR A 1043 -11.59 5.40 26.20
N TYR A 1044 -10.90 5.59 25.06
CA TYR A 1044 -10.72 6.90 24.41
C TYR A 1044 -11.61 7.07 23.16
N LEU A 1045 -12.32 6.03 22.71
CA LEU A 1045 -13.30 6.10 21.62
C LEU A 1045 -14.67 6.57 22.12
N LEU A 1046 -15.03 6.23 23.36
CA LEU A 1046 -16.28 6.64 24.02
C LEU A 1046 -16.61 8.16 23.93
N PRO A 1047 -15.66 9.11 24.12
CA PRO A 1047 -15.90 10.53 23.87
C PRO A 1047 -16.31 10.84 22.42
N LEU A 1048 -15.67 10.20 21.44
CA LEU A 1048 -15.96 10.42 20.02
C LEU A 1048 -17.32 9.84 19.62
N HIS A 1049 -17.68 8.66 20.13
CA HIS A 1049 -19.02 8.09 19.94
C HIS A 1049 -20.11 8.97 20.57
N SER A 1050 -19.90 9.46 21.80
CA SER A 1050 -20.82 10.37 22.48
C SER A 1050 -21.04 11.67 21.70
N LEU A 1051 -19.96 12.26 21.18
CA LEU A 1051 -20.03 13.43 20.29
C LEU A 1051 -20.73 13.10 18.97
N GLN A 1052 -20.41 11.97 18.34
CA GLN A 1052 -21.01 11.56 17.06
C GLN A 1052 -22.53 11.38 17.19
N ILE A 1053 -23.02 10.75 18.26
CA ILE A 1053 -24.46 10.59 18.51
C ILE A 1053 -25.14 11.96 18.60
N SER A 1054 -24.64 12.88 19.44
CA SER A 1054 -25.21 14.23 19.56
C SER A 1054 -25.17 15.02 18.25
N LEU A 1055 -24.12 14.88 17.45
CA LEU A 1055 -24.01 15.54 16.15
C LEU A 1055 -24.99 14.94 15.13
N LEU A 1056 -25.19 13.62 15.13
CA LEU A 1056 -26.21 12.95 14.29
C LEU A 1056 -27.64 13.33 14.70
N GLU A 1057 -27.94 13.43 16.00
CA GLU A 1057 -29.22 13.95 16.50
C GLU A 1057 -29.48 15.37 15.96
N ARG A 1058 -28.49 16.27 16.05
CA ARG A 1058 -28.58 17.65 15.54
C ARG A 1058 -28.83 17.71 14.03
N VAL A 1059 -28.04 16.96 13.23
CA VAL A 1059 -28.19 16.87 11.76
C VAL A 1059 -29.59 16.37 11.38
N ARG A 1060 -30.06 15.30 12.01
CA ARG A 1060 -31.32 14.64 11.66
C ARG A 1060 -32.53 15.44 12.14
N ALA A 1061 -32.43 16.13 13.27
CA ALA A 1061 -33.41 17.11 13.71
C ALA A 1061 -33.49 18.32 12.74
N GLY A 1062 -32.37 18.79 12.20
CA GLY A 1062 -32.35 19.80 11.11
C GLY A 1062 -33.09 19.32 9.87
N ARG A 1063 -32.70 18.16 9.31
CA ARG A 1063 -33.35 17.59 8.12
C ARG A 1063 -34.85 17.35 8.30
N SER A 1064 -35.30 16.97 9.49
CA SER A 1064 -36.74 16.82 9.79
C SER A 1064 -37.54 18.13 9.74
N ARG A 1065 -36.87 19.29 9.81
CA ARG A 1065 -37.43 20.63 9.61
C ARG A 1065 -37.26 21.15 8.17
N GLY A 1066 -36.58 20.40 7.30
CA GLY A 1066 -36.17 20.85 5.96
C GLY A 1066 -34.89 21.67 5.94
N GLU A 1067 -34.07 21.62 7.00
CA GLU A 1067 -32.77 22.28 7.08
C GLU A 1067 -31.66 21.28 6.74
N GLU A 1068 -30.81 21.59 5.74
CA GLU A 1068 -29.54 20.87 5.60
C GLU A 1068 -28.53 21.35 6.66
N PRO A 1069 -27.59 20.49 7.10
CA PRO A 1069 -26.62 20.86 8.13
C PRO A 1069 -25.62 21.89 7.61
N ASP A 1070 -25.29 22.87 8.43
CA ASP A 1070 -24.24 23.84 8.10
C ASP A 1070 -22.84 23.21 8.06
N ASP A 1071 -21.91 23.88 7.36
CA ASP A 1071 -20.52 23.42 7.19
C ASP A 1071 -19.79 23.13 8.52
N THR A 1072 -20.15 23.82 9.61
CA THR A 1072 -19.54 23.62 10.93
C THR A 1072 -20.05 22.34 11.59
N LEU A 1073 -21.36 22.08 11.50
CA LEU A 1073 -21.97 20.83 11.97
C LEU A 1073 -21.50 19.63 11.14
N ALA A 1074 -21.45 19.77 9.81
CA ALA A 1074 -20.94 18.75 8.91
C ALA A 1074 -19.45 18.44 9.15
N ARG A 1075 -18.63 19.49 9.35
CA ARG A 1075 -17.22 19.35 9.74
C ARG A 1075 -17.05 18.65 11.08
N ALA A 1076 -17.78 19.07 12.11
CA ALA A 1076 -17.71 18.47 13.44
C ALA A 1076 -17.98 16.96 13.41
N LEU A 1077 -19.03 16.54 12.68
CA LEU A 1077 -19.35 15.13 12.49
C LEU A 1077 -18.25 14.39 11.73
N SER A 1078 -17.70 15.00 10.67
CA SER A 1078 -16.62 14.42 9.86
C SER A 1078 -15.34 14.16 10.67
N VAL A 1079 -14.99 15.05 11.61
CA VAL A 1079 -13.86 14.83 12.54
C VAL A 1079 -14.12 13.61 13.44
N THR A 1080 -15.35 13.41 13.95
CA THR A 1080 -15.65 12.21 14.76
C THR A 1080 -15.53 10.92 13.97
N VAL A 1081 -16.02 10.88 12.72
CA VAL A 1081 -15.91 9.70 11.84
C VAL A 1081 -14.46 9.36 11.54
N ASN A 1082 -13.61 10.36 11.25
CA ASN A 1082 -12.18 10.16 11.08
C ASN A 1082 -11.53 9.63 12.38
N GLY A 1083 -11.75 10.27 13.52
CA GLY A 1083 -11.15 9.86 14.80
C GLY A 1083 -11.53 8.44 15.23
N ILE A 1084 -12.78 8.03 15.00
CA ILE A 1084 -13.25 6.66 15.26
C ILE A 1084 -12.59 5.66 14.30
N ALA A 1085 -12.43 6.01 13.02
CA ALA A 1085 -11.72 5.18 12.05
C ALA A 1085 -10.23 5.00 12.42
N THR A 1086 -9.54 6.09 12.76
CA THR A 1086 -8.14 6.09 13.23
C THR A 1086 -7.96 5.24 14.50
N GLY A 1087 -8.88 5.31 15.45
CA GLY A 1087 -8.81 4.54 16.69
C GLY A 1087 -9.08 3.04 16.50
N LEU A 1088 -10.03 2.66 15.65
CA LEU A 1088 -10.42 1.25 15.41
C LEU A 1088 -9.52 0.51 14.41
N ARG A 1089 -8.96 1.21 13.41
CA ARG A 1089 -8.29 0.66 12.22
C ARG A 1089 -9.14 -0.43 11.52
N ASN A 1090 -8.54 -1.59 11.22
CA ASN A 1090 -9.15 -2.73 10.54
C ASN A 1090 -10.23 -3.42 11.37
N THR A 1091 -11.44 -3.58 10.83
CA THR A 1091 -12.64 -3.92 11.63
C THR A 1091 -13.57 -4.97 11.03
N GLY A 1092 -13.28 -5.43 9.82
CA GLY A 1092 -13.79 -6.69 9.27
C GLY A 1092 -12.67 -7.38 8.52
#